data_AF-A0A4Q4X377-F1
#
_entry.id   AF-A0A4Q4X377-F1
#
_cell.length_a   1.000
_cell.length_b   1.000
_cell.length_c   1.000
_cell.angle_alpha   90.00
_cell.angle_beta   90.00
_cell.angle_gamma   90.00
#
_symmetry.space_group_name_H-M   'P 1'
#
loop_
_entity.id
_entity.type
_entity.pdbx_description
1 polymer ?
#
loop_
_entity_poly.entity_id
_entity_poly.type
_entity_poly.pdbx_seq_one_letter_code
_entity_poly.pdbx_strand_id
1 'polypeptide(L)'
;MAKPETRARAKWAPSREEYEQLWKESRLSIPPLVRIPAAALTAFGVGMTLGLSYGSKMAGLRFRAEHAHRLPTTTTGWYLYHKSKNYHLAFGGLKEGVKVGTKLAALSTAMFCAENLFDVYRDTRDMFNTTAAALAVAGGFSLLNRFSAAETARTARRGLKFGLVYGGIQDLISLAKGRPVGYVDFIRRHVGKASQADDNRAGPFKRLPRLTPMFTGDPLLQLAATLTSAKTYVAPHRAPDCTSLNWSAAGLLGSQVLQSASIRDDIEKLLVLVRTMFQVPSPSRKLFLPLCFNAVRSQSGSVVLVAARNVTDFGTAASRPRRRRTIHSSSTQKRPAADSHYIVAASQSSAVVPTSAPVTAATPTDPSGAMALKKSPLSVLPLPTILRTLFSSAISSSPILLPPSLKIMSMMAHTDSAVLNPDRNPLLRYFLKKTFYSQFCAGENAAEVRRTVSALKNIGFDGVLIGYAREVVLTEVKQRALSACDEGEVAEECFRNEIEPWKAGNLETLRIAQAGDFVSVKFTGAGRQALWALKNRLPPPPRLAAGIDEICALAREKDVPLLIDAEQTAVQAGIDDWTMLYMKKYNTRPGHALIYGTYQAYLKSTPATLAAHLEAAAREGFTLGVKLVRGAYIGSDPRHIIHDTKEDTDAAYDGIASSLIRRRWGPVLRPSSSANTATTNQQQQQQQLEFPLVSVVLGTHNLESVRKAHALRAGDESADTELAVAQLMGMADDVSCDLLAANRALQAEGGIQRQGAATGDARKGEDGGKSKAPIATRAYKYVVWGSTKECMAYLLRRAQENKDAVSRTKAARDAMWEELKRRIKGSFGFGPAS
;
A
#
# COMPACT_ATOMS: atom_id res chain seq x y z
N MET A 1 0.47 49.35 -74.34
CA MET A 1 1.14 48.82 -73.12
C MET A 1 0.07 48.45 -72.11
N ALA A 2 -0.05 47.18 -71.74
CA ALA A 2 -1.02 46.72 -70.73
C ALA A 2 -0.35 46.60 -69.35
N LYS A 3 -1.11 46.85 -68.27
CA LYS A 3 -0.62 46.70 -66.89
C LYS A 3 -0.52 45.21 -66.51
N PRO A 4 0.42 44.81 -65.65
CA PRO A 4 0.55 43.42 -65.21
C PRO A 4 -0.60 43.00 -64.29
N GLU A 5 -1.13 41.80 -64.50
CA GLU A 5 -2.20 41.25 -63.68
C GLU A 5 -1.72 40.87 -62.27
N THR A 6 -2.50 41.25 -61.25
CA THR A 6 -2.26 40.87 -59.86
C THR A 6 -2.68 39.42 -59.61
N ARG A 7 -1.72 38.51 -59.64
CA ARG A 7 -1.93 37.07 -59.39
C ARG A 7 -2.48 36.83 -57.98
N ALA A 8 -3.81 36.65 -57.88
CA ALA A 8 -4.49 36.41 -56.61
C ALA A 8 -3.96 35.14 -55.91
N ARG A 9 -3.58 35.26 -54.64
CA ARG A 9 -3.23 34.09 -53.80
C ARG A 9 -4.49 33.29 -53.52
N ALA A 10 -4.69 32.20 -54.28
CA ALA A 10 -5.73 31.22 -53.98
C ALA A 10 -5.55 30.69 -52.54
N LYS A 11 -6.61 30.75 -51.73
CA LYS A 11 -6.65 30.07 -50.43
C LYS A 11 -6.79 28.58 -50.70
N TRP A 12 -5.69 27.83 -50.54
CA TRP A 12 -5.73 26.37 -50.59
C TRP A 12 -6.55 25.85 -49.41
N ALA A 13 -7.71 25.28 -49.72
CA ALA A 13 -8.53 24.49 -48.81
C ALA A 13 -8.62 23.08 -49.42
N PRO A 14 -8.02 22.05 -48.80
CA PRO A 14 -8.08 20.70 -49.34
C PRO A 14 -9.51 20.17 -49.32
N SER A 15 -9.84 19.37 -50.33
CA SER A 15 -11.09 18.63 -50.44
C SER A 15 -11.24 17.62 -49.29
N ARG A 16 -12.47 17.14 -49.08
CA ARG A 16 -12.78 16.15 -48.05
C ARG A 16 -12.01 14.83 -48.25
N GLU A 17 -11.82 14.44 -49.51
CA GLU A 17 -11.11 13.21 -49.87
C GLU A 17 -9.60 13.33 -49.61
N GLU A 18 -8.97 14.45 -50.00
CA GLU A 18 -7.58 14.77 -49.63
C GLU A 18 -7.40 14.80 -48.11
N TYR A 19 -8.38 15.34 -47.36
CA TYR A 19 -8.35 15.34 -45.91
C TYR A 19 -8.40 13.90 -45.35
N GLU A 20 -9.33 13.06 -45.81
CA GLU A 20 -9.42 11.66 -45.38
C GLU A 20 -8.18 10.83 -45.76
N GLN A 21 -7.54 11.13 -46.89
CA GLN A 21 -6.27 10.52 -47.30
C GLN A 21 -5.10 10.96 -46.39
N LEU A 22 -4.96 12.26 -46.13
CA LEU A 22 -3.96 12.80 -45.19
C LEU A 22 -4.08 12.16 -43.80
N TRP A 23 -5.30 11.88 -43.32
CA TRP A 23 -5.52 11.19 -42.05
C TRP A 23 -5.15 9.70 -42.08
N LYS A 24 -5.32 9.00 -43.22
CA LYS A 24 -4.92 7.59 -43.38
C LYS A 24 -3.38 7.43 -43.45
N GLU A 25 -2.69 8.35 -44.12
CA GLU A 25 -1.25 8.27 -44.35
C GLU A 25 -0.41 8.76 -43.15
N SER A 26 -0.95 9.70 -42.36
CA SER A 26 -0.28 10.31 -41.21
C SER A 26 0.03 9.33 -40.07
N ARG A 27 1.16 9.54 -39.37
CA ARG A 27 1.52 8.77 -38.17
C ARG A 27 0.41 8.79 -37.12
N LEU A 28 0.09 7.62 -36.57
CA LEU A 28 -1.01 7.38 -35.63
C LEU A 28 -2.42 7.73 -36.16
N SER A 29 -2.55 8.05 -37.45
CA SER A 29 -3.73 8.68 -38.08
C SER A 29 -4.03 10.09 -37.57
N ILE A 30 -2.99 10.91 -37.28
CA ILE A 30 -3.16 12.30 -36.84
C ILE A 30 -2.24 13.20 -37.68
N PRO A 31 -2.78 14.16 -38.47
CA PRO A 31 -1.97 15.06 -39.29
C PRO A 31 -0.93 15.85 -38.48
N PRO A 32 0.28 16.12 -39.02
CA PRO A 32 1.34 16.83 -38.30
C PRO A 32 0.92 18.17 -37.68
N LEU A 33 0.08 18.93 -38.39
CA LEU A 33 -0.47 20.23 -37.94
C LEU A 33 -1.31 20.13 -36.66
N VAL A 34 -1.93 18.98 -36.39
CA VAL A 34 -2.68 18.71 -35.15
C VAL A 34 -1.79 17.99 -34.14
N ARG A 35 -0.96 17.06 -34.62
CA ARG A 35 -0.10 16.18 -33.81
C ARG A 35 0.96 16.95 -33.03
N ILE A 36 1.65 17.91 -33.67
CA ILE A 36 2.72 18.69 -33.03
C ILE A 36 2.16 19.58 -31.88
N PRO A 37 1.11 20.41 -32.08
CA PRO A 37 0.50 21.15 -30.98
C PRO A 37 -0.07 20.27 -29.86
N ALA A 38 -0.72 19.15 -30.20
CA ALA A 38 -1.25 18.22 -29.21
C ALA A 38 -0.14 17.58 -28.36
N ALA A 39 0.98 17.20 -28.97
CA ALA A 39 2.15 16.67 -28.29
C ALA A 39 2.85 17.72 -27.41
N ALA A 40 2.88 18.98 -27.84
CA ALA A 40 3.41 20.10 -27.08
C ALA A 40 2.55 20.41 -25.84
N LEU A 41 1.22 20.48 -25.99
CA LEU A 41 0.27 20.68 -24.88
C LEU A 41 0.32 19.53 -23.86
N THR A 42 0.40 18.29 -24.34
CA THR A 42 0.51 17.10 -23.48
C THR A 42 1.83 17.12 -22.69
N ALA A 43 2.95 17.41 -23.36
CA ALA A 43 4.25 17.55 -22.72
C ALA A 43 4.30 18.71 -21.72
N PHE A 44 3.63 19.83 -22.02
CA PHE A 44 3.45 20.95 -21.09
C PHE A 44 2.69 20.51 -19.83
N GLY A 45 1.53 19.85 -19.96
CA GLY A 45 0.73 19.39 -18.83
C GLY A 45 1.47 18.39 -17.93
N VAL A 46 2.20 17.43 -18.52
CA VAL A 46 3.05 16.49 -17.78
C VAL A 46 4.19 17.23 -17.07
N GLY A 47 4.89 18.12 -17.76
CA GLY A 47 5.98 18.91 -17.18
C GLY A 47 5.51 19.87 -16.08
N MET A 48 4.35 20.49 -16.24
CA MET A 48 3.71 21.33 -15.25
C MET A 48 3.35 20.54 -13.99
N THR A 49 2.80 19.34 -14.13
CA THR A 49 2.46 18.45 -13.00
C THR A 49 3.71 18.03 -12.22
N LEU A 50 4.77 17.61 -12.93
CA LEU A 50 6.05 17.24 -12.31
C LEU A 50 6.72 18.44 -11.62
N GLY A 51 6.76 19.60 -12.29
CA GLY A 51 7.34 20.82 -11.74
C GLY A 51 6.56 21.38 -10.54
N LEU A 52 5.22 21.31 -10.55
CA LEU A 52 4.36 21.64 -9.40
C LEU A 52 4.70 20.77 -8.19
N SER A 53 4.79 19.46 -8.37
CA SER A 53 5.09 18.52 -7.28
C SER A 53 6.53 18.68 -6.75
N TYR A 54 7.51 18.90 -7.62
CA TYR A 54 8.91 19.06 -7.22
C TYR A 54 9.16 20.44 -6.59
N GLY A 55 8.69 21.51 -7.23
CA GLY A 55 8.85 22.89 -6.78
C GLY A 55 8.19 23.15 -5.43
N SER A 56 6.97 22.66 -5.22
CA SER A 56 6.28 22.79 -3.93
C SER A 56 7.03 22.03 -2.82
N LYS A 57 7.47 20.79 -3.07
CA LYS A 57 8.27 20.02 -2.10
C LYS A 57 9.56 20.73 -1.73
N MET A 58 10.31 21.24 -2.72
CA MET A 58 11.57 21.96 -2.47
C MET A 58 11.36 23.30 -1.77
N ALA A 59 10.35 24.09 -2.14
CA ALA A 59 10.02 25.33 -1.45
C ALA A 59 9.59 25.08 0.00
N GLY A 60 8.81 24.02 0.25
CA GLY A 60 8.40 23.62 1.60
C GLY A 60 9.52 23.04 2.47
N LEU A 61 10.60 22.53 1.87
CA LEU A 61 11.81 22.13 2.61
C LEU A 61 12.68 23.35 2.92
N ARG A 62 12.90 24.26 1.96
CA ARG A 62 13.62 25.53 2.16
C ARG A 62 12.98 26.38 3.25
N PHE A 63 11.67 26.63 3.16
CA PHE A 63 10.93 27.41 4.16
C PHE A 63 11.07 26.82 5.58
N ARG A 64 11.05 25.49 5.72
CA ARG A 64 11.29 24.83 7.02
C ARG A 64 12.72 25.01 7.52
N ALA A 65 13.72 24.88 6.65
CA ALA A 65 15.13 25.05 7.02
C ALA A 65 15.41 26.50 7.45
N GLU A 66 14.93 27.49 6.68
CA GLU A 66 15.04 28.92 6.97
C GLU A 66 14.42 29.28 8.34
N HIS A 67 13.27 28.66 8.69
CA HIS A 67 12.54 28.95 9.92
C HIS A 67 12.77 27.94 11.06
N ALA A 68 13.71 26.99 10.92
CA ALA A 68 13.96 25.96 11.94
C ALA A 68 14.37 26.56 13.30
N HIS A 69 15.00 27.74 13.28
CA HIS A 69 15.45 28.48 14.46
C HIS A 69 14.41 29.50 14.99
N ARG A 70 13.21 29.59 14.38
CA ARG A 70 12.13 30.54 14.73
C ARG A 70 10.76 29.87 14.72
N LEU A 71 10.62 28.78 15.47
CA LEU A 71 9.33 28.09 15.61
C LEU A 71 8.36 28.92 16.48
N PRO A 72 7.07 29.06 16.08
CA PRO A 72 6.11 29.82 16.88
C PRO A 72 5.79 29.15 18.21
N THR A 73 5.61 29.96 19.26
CA THR A 73 5.16 29.50 20.59
C THR A 73 3.67 29.71 20.83
N THR A 74 2.97 30.45 19.96
CA THR A 74 1.53 30.75 20.07
C THR A 74 0.71 30.07 18.98
N THR A 75 -0.55 29.77 19.28
CA THR A 75 -1.51 29.15 18.34
C THR A 75 -1.71 30.01 17.09
N THR A 76 -1.88 31.33 17.26
CA THR A 76 -1.97 32.31 16.15
C THR A 76 -0.68 32.34 15.31
N GLY A 77 0.49 32.23 15.95
CA GLY A 77 1.77 32.14 15.26
C GLY A 77 1.90 30.88 14.41
N TRP A 78 1.42 29.74 14.90
CA TRP A 78 1.35 28.49 14.11
C TRP A 78 0.43 28.60 12.90
N TYR A 79 -0.74 29.24 13.05
CA TYR A 79 -1.64 29.51 11.91
C TYR A 79 -0.94 30.35 10.83
N LEU A 80 -0.31 31.47 11.20
CA LEU A 80 0.42 32.34 10.28
C LEU A 80 1.62 31.62 9.63
N TYR A 81 2.37 30.82 10.40
CA TYR A 81 3.45 29.99 9.88
C TYR A 81 2.95 29.01 8.81
N HIS A 82 1.84 28.30 9.07
CA HIS A 82 1.25 27.39 8.10
C HIS A 82 0.71 28.10 6.86
N LYS A 83 0.07 29.26 7.03
CA LYS A 83 -0.40 30.11 5.93
C LYS A 83 0.76 30.54 5.02
N SER A 84 1.78 31.19 5.58
CA SER A 84 2.96 31.64 4.83
C SER A 84 3.68 30.49 4.14
N LYS A 85 3.92 29.37 4.85
CA LYS A 85 4.48 28.15 4.27
C LYS A 85 3.70 27.71 3.02
N ASN A 86 2.37 27.64 3.11
CA ASN A 86 1.53 27.21 2.00
C ASN A 86 1.60 28.15 0.78
N TYR A 87 1.74 29.48 0.98
CA TYR A 87 2.03 30.42 -0.12
C TYR A 87 3.37 30.13 -0.79
N HIS A 88 4.44 29.89 -0.02
CA HIS A 88 5.74 29.52 -0.59
C HIS A 88 5.70 28.18 -1.34
N LEU A 89 4.95 27.18 -0.85
CA LEU A 89 4.70 25.92 -1.57
C LEU A 89 3.98 26.17 -2.91
N ALA A 90 2.91 26.97 -2.90
CA ALA A 90 2.09 27.24 -4.09
C ALA A 90 2.89 28.02 -5.14
N PHE A 91 3.58 29.10 -4.75
CA PHE A 91 4.39 29.90 -5.66
C PHE A 91 5.61 29.14 -6.17
N GLY A 92 6.33 28.42 -5.30
CA GLY A 92 7.47 27.58 -5.68
C GLY A 92 7.08 26.43 -6.61
N GLY A 93 5.91 25.82 -6.38
CA GLY A 93 5.30 24.85 -7.27
C GLY A 93 4.97 25.46 -8.63
N LEU A 94 4.25 26.57 -8.68
CA LEU A 94 3.83 27.20 -9.94
C LEU A 94 5.03 27.64 -10.79
N LYS A 95 6.04 28.26 -10.16
CA LYS A 95 7.26 28.73 -10.84
C LYS A 95 8.05 27.59 -11.50
N GLU A 96 8.30 26.49 -10.79
CA GLU A 96 8.97 25.32 -11.38
C GLU A 96 8.04 24.53 -12.31
N GLY A 97 6.73 24.52 -12.05
CA GLY A 97 5.70 23.96 -12.95
C GLY A 97 5.76 24.56 -14.34
N VAL A 98 5.62 25.88 -14.47
CA VAL A 98 5.71 26.58 -15.75
C VAL A 98 7.08 26.34 -16.41
N LYS A 99 8.17 26.47 -15.65
CA LYS A 99 9.54 26.29 -16.15
C LYS A 99 9.82 24.89 -16.70
N VAL A 100 9.34 23.83 -16.03
CA VAL A 100 9.50 22.44 -16.51
C VAL A 100 8.52 22.14 -17.64
N GLY A 101 7.27 22.61 -17.54
CA GLY A 101 6.26 22.51 -18.60
C GLY A 101 6.74 23.09 -19.93
N THR A 102 7.19 24.34 -19.95
CA THR A 102 7.70 25.00 -21.16
C THR A 102 8.93 24.28 -21.73
N LYS A 103 9.85 23.79 -20.88
CA LYS A 103 11.02 23.02 -21.33
C LYS A 103 10.63 21.70 -22.01
N LEU A 104 9.71 20.93 -21.44
CA LEU A 104 9.25 19.68 -22.06
C LEU A 104 8.41 19.93 -23.31
N ALA A 105 7.58 20.99 -23.33
CA ALA A 105 6.86 21.40 -24.52
C ALA A 105 7.81 21.73 -25.68
N ALA A 106 8.85 22.55 -25.44
CA ALA A 106 9.84 22.91 -26.46
C ALA A 106 10.61 21.69 -26.99
N LEU A 107 11.05 20.77 -26.12
CA LEU A 107 11.74 19.54 -26.52
C LEU A 107 10.83 18.56 -27.27
N SER A 108 9.56 18.47 -26.87
CA SER A 108 8.53 17.68 -27.58
C SER A 108 8.32 18.24 -28.99
N THR A 109 8.05 19.54 -29.12
CA THR A 109 7.91 20.22 -30.42
C THR A 109 9.15 20.00 -31.30
N ALA A 110 10.36 20.17 -30.77
CA ALA A 110 11.59 19.94 -31.51
C ALA A 110 11.71 18.49 -32.03
N MET A 111 11.32 17.49 -31.22
CA MET A 111 11.33 16.08 -31.62
C MET A 111 10.31 15.80 -32.73
N PHE A 112 9.05 16.20 -32.56
CA PHE A 112 8.02 15.93 -33.57
C PHE A 112 8.22 16.73 -34.86
N CYS A 113 8.81 17.93 -34.79
CA CYS A 113 9.25 18.66 -35.98
C CYS A 113 10.42 17.96 -36.70
N ALA A 114 11.42 17.47 -35.97
CA ALA A 114 12.53 16.70 -36.55
C ALA A 114 12.06 15.38 -37.16
N GLU A 115 11.13 14.67 -36.51
CA GLU A 115 10.51 13.45 -37.05
C GLU A 115 9.76 13.76 -38.34
N ASN A 116 8.94 14.83 -38.37
CA ASN A 116 8.25 15.25 -39.58
C ASN A 116 9.21 15.68 -40.71
N LEU A 117 10.34 16.31 -40.36
CA LEU A 117 11.37 16.67 -41.33
C LEU A 117 12.03 15.43 -41.95
N PHE A 118 12.36 14.42 -41.14
CA PHE A 118 12.90 13.15 -41.65
C PHE A 118 11.86 12.37 -42.47
N ASP A 119 10.58 12.40 -42.08
CA ASP A 119 9.49 11.79 -42.84
C ASP A 119 9.32 12.42 -44.23
N VAL A 120 9.40 13.76 -44.33
CA VAL A 120 9.34 14.46 -45.62
C VAL A 120 10.63 14.25 -46.43
N TYR A 121 11.79 14.21 -45.79
CA TYR A 121 13.08 14.08 -46.49
C TYR A 121 13.34 12.68 -47.05
N ARG A 122 12.89 11.62 -46.36
CA ARG A 122 13.08 10.22 -46.79
C ARG A 122 11.88 9.64 -47.54
N ASP A 123 10.74 10.33 -47.53
CA ASP A 123 9.41 9.84 -47.96
C ASP A 123 9.00 8.47 -47.36
N THR A 124 9.64 8.07 -46.27
CA THR A 124 9.25 6.93 -45.45
C THR A 124 8.72 7.42 -44.11
N ARG A 125 7.87 6.62 -43.45
CA ARG A 125 7.29 6.96 -42.13
C ARG A 125 7.47 5.77 -41.18
N ASP A 126 8.73 5.48 -40.85
CA ASP A 126 9.21 4.33 -40.08
C ASP A 126 9.83 4.70 -38.70
N MET A 127 10.11 3.71 -37.86
CA MET A 127 10.79 3.85 -36.57
C MET A 127 12.20 4.47 -36.67
N PHE A 128 12.90 4.35 -37.79
CA PHE A 128 14.26 4.89 -37.93
C PHE A 128 14.24 6.42 -38.01
N ASN A 129 13.24 7.02 -38.67
CA ASN A 129 13.04 8.48 -38.65
C ASN A 129 12.76 9.00 -37.24
N THR A 130 11.89 8.32 -36.47
CA THR A 130 11.63 8.62 -35.05
C THR A 130 12.90 8.50 -34.20
N THR A 131 13.75 7.53 -34.51
CA THR A 131 15.03 7.32 -33.82
C THR A 131 16.06 8.38 -34.16
N ALA A 132 16.17 8.78 -35.43
CA ALA A 132 17.00 9.89 -35.89
C ALA A 132 16.56 11.22 -35.26
N ALA A 133 15.25 11.49 -35.18
CA ALA A 133 14.69 12.66 -34.51
C ALA A 133 15.03 12.69 -33.01
N ALA A 134 14.86 11.56 -32.31
CA ALA A 134 15.21 11.45 -30.90
C ALA A 134 16.72 11.64 -30.64
N LEU A 135 17.58 11.15 -31.53
CA LEU A 135 19.03 11.36 -31.46
C LEU A 135 19.44 12.81 -31.78
N ALA A 136 18.82 13.43 -32.79
CA ALA A 136 19.07 14.83 -33.15
C ALA A 136 18.73 15.78 -31.99
N VAL A 137 17.57 15.60 -31.35
CA VAL A 137 17.18 16.38 -30.17
C VAL A 137 18.07 16.07 -28.96
N ALA A 138 18.46 14.82 -28.75
CA ALA A 138 19.40 14.45 -27.68
C ALA A 138 20.78 15.12 -27.86
N GLY A 139 21.31 15.15 -29.08
CA GLY A 139 22.54 15.83 -29.46
C GLY A 139 22.45 17.35 -29.28
N GLY A 140 21.43 17.98 -29.88
CA GLY A 140 21.18 19.42 -29.74
C GLY A 140 21.00 19.85 -28.27
N PHE A 141 20.27 19.08 -27.47
CA PHE A 141 20.14 19.33 -26.03
C PHE A 141 21.48 19.20 -25.28
N SER A 142 22.32 18.22 -25.63
CA SER A 142 23.63 18.04 -25.01
C SER A 142 24.60 19.18 -25.35
N LEU A 143 24.57 19.68 -26.60
CA LEU A 143 25.33 20.84 -27.03
C LEU A 143 24.89 22.12 -26.31
N LEU A 144 23.59 22.40 -26.27
CA LEU A 144 23.03 23.58 -25.60
C LEU A 144 23.35 23.66 -24.11
N ASN A 145 23.49 22.50 -23.44
CA ASN A 145 23.84 22.42 -22.02
C ASN A 145 25.34 22.15 -21.76
N ARG A 146 26.19 22.15 -22.80
CA ARG A 146 27.65 21.91 -22.72
C ARG A 146 28.02 20.63 -21.94
N PHE A 147 27.30 19.54 -22.21
CA PHE A 147 27.50 18.25 -21.53
C PHE A 147 28.88 17.63 -21.83
N SER A 148 29.46 16.97 -20.82
CA SER A 148 30.66 16.15 -21.00
C SER A 148 30.41 14.97 -21.96
N ALA A 149 31.46 14.38 -22.52
CA ALA A 149 31.34 13.22 -23.42
C ALA A 149 30.54 12.05 -22.78
N ALA A 150 30.73 11.81 -21.48
CA ALA A 150 30.00 10.78 -20.73
C ALA A 150 28.51 11.12 -20.49
N GLU A 151 28.15 12.39 -20.39
CA GLU A 151 26.76 12.85 -20.30
C GLU A 151 26.06 12.84 -21.65
N THR A 152 26.73 13.29 -22.70
CA THR A 152 26.27 13.20 -24.09
C THR A 152 26.05 11.74 -24.49
N ALA A 153 26.97 10.83 -24.19
CA ALA A 153 26.80 9.39 -24.44
C ALA A 153 25.61 8.79 -23.67
N ARG A 154 25.39 9.16 -22.40
CA ARG A 154 24.21 8.74 -21.63
C ARG A 154 22.91 9.30 -22.21
N THR A 155 22.92 10.53 -22.70
CA THR A 155 21.77 11.21 -23.30
C THR A 155 21.42 10.59 -24.65
N ALA A 156 22.42 10.34 -25.51
CA ALA A 156 22.28 9.61 -26.77
C ALA A 156 21.73 8.19 -26.58
N ARG A 157 22.26 7.40 -25.61
CA ARG A 157 21.71 6.06 -25.29
C ARG A 157 20.25 6.10 -24.84
N ARG A 158 19.83 7.16 -24.13
CA ARG A 158 18.42 7.37 -23.74
C ARG A 158 17.56 7.76 -24.94
N GLY A 159 18.05 8.66 -25.79
CA GLY A 159 17.40 9.05 -27.06
C GLY A 159 17.20 7.86 -28.00
N LEU A 160 18.24 7.03 -28.19
CA LEU A 160 18.17 5.79 -28.98
C LEU A 160 17.12 4.82 -28.45
N LYS A 161 17.15 4.51 -27.14
CA LYS A 161 16.16 3.61 -26.52
C LYS A 161 14.73 4.15 -26.64
N PHE A 162 14.55 5.45 -26.44
CA PHE A 162 13.25 6.10 -26.58
C PHE A 162 12.76 6.04 -28.04
N GLY A 163 13.61 6.38 -29.00
CA GLY A 163 13.30 6.37 -30.43
C GLY A 163 12.89 4.99 -30.94
N LEU A 164 13.63 3.95 -30.57
CA LEU A 164 13.30 2.56 -30.92
C LEU A 164 11.99 2.09 -30.29
N VAL A 165 11.78 2.33 -28.99
CA VAL A 165 10.54 1.90 -28.32
C VAL A 165 9.32 2.67 -28.81
N TYR A 166 9.42 4.00 -28.91
CA TYR A 166 8.30 4.84 -29.32
C TYR A 166 7.98 4.69 -30.82
N GLY A 167 9.00 4.69 -31.68
CA GLY A 167 8.84 4.45 -33.11
C GLY A 167 8.33 3.04 -33.41
N GLY A 168 8.83 2.02 -32.72
CA GLY A 168 8.32 0.65 -32.84
C GLY A 168 6.84 0.52 -32.44
N ILE A 169 6.39 1.24 -31.41
CA ILE A 169 4.97 1.32 -31.04
C ILE A 169 4.14 2.04 -32.12
N GLN A 170 4.65 3.15 -32.69
CA GLN A 170 3.98 3.84 -33.80
C GLN A 170 3.83 2.92 -35.04
N ASP A 171 4.86 2.14 -35.36
CA ASP A 171 4.85 1.21 -36.49
C ASP A 171 3.92 0.02 -36.23
N LEU A 172 3.91 -0.55 -35.03
CA LEU A 172 2.94 -1.59 -34.64
C LEU A 172 1.49 -1.12 -34.74
N ILE A 173 1.19 0.11 -34.28
CA ILE A 173 -0.15 0.72 -34.42
C ILE A 173 -0.48 0.98 -35.90
N SER A 174 0.52 1.33 -36.71
CA SER A 174 0.35 1.53 -38.15
C SER A 174 0.00 0.22 -38.86
N LEU A 175 0.72 -0.87 -38.57
CA LEU A 175 0.45 -2.22 -39.09
C LEU A 175 -0.94 -2.72 -38.67
N ALA A 176 -1.32 -2.54 -37.40
CA ALA A 176 -2.63 -2.92 -36.89
C ALA A 176 -3.79 -2.14 -37.55
N LYS A 177 -3.52 -0.96 -38.11
CA LYS A 177 -4.45 -0.15 -38.91
C LYS A 177 -4.36 -0.41 -40.43
N GLY A 178 -3.56 -1.40 -40.86
CA GLY A 178 -3.41 -1.77 -42.27
C GLY A 178 -2.48 -0.86 -43.08
N ARG A 179 -1.72 0.05 -42.45
CA ARG A 179 -0.73 0.88 -43.15
C ARG A 179 0.58 0.08 -43.33
N PRO A 180 1.08 -0.13 -44.56
CA PRO A 180 2.34 -0.82 -44.80
C PRO A 180 3.53 -0.04 -44.20
N VAL A 181 4.57 -0.76 -43.77
CA VAL A 181 5.78 -0.19 -43.19
C VAL A 181 6.98 -0.80 -43.93
N GLY A 182 7.75 0.04 -44.64
CA GLY A 182 8.66 -0.42 -45.70
C GLY A 182 9.68 -1.50 -45.30
N TYR A 183 10.26 -1.43 -44.11
CA TYR A 183 11.18 -2.49 -43.64
C TYR A 183 10.46 -3.78 -43.24
N VAL A 184 9.19 -3.71 -42.83
CA VAL A 184 8.36 -4.88 -42.50
C VAL A 184 8.01 -5.62 -43.78
N ASP A 185 7.69 -4.91 -44.85
CA ASP A 185 7.50 -5.50 -46.18
C ASP A 185 8.81 -6.06 -46.76
N PHE A 186 9.94 -5.38 -46.55
CA PHE A 186 11.26 -5.90 -46.91
C PHE A 186 11.58 -7.21 -46.19
N ILE A 187 11.36 -7.27 -44.86
CA ILE A 187 11.53 -8.49 -44.06
C ILE A 187 10.56 -9.57 -44.53
N ARG A 188 9.27 -9.25 -44.73
CA ARG A 188 8.25 -10.20 -45.21
C ARG A 188 8.61 -10.79 -46.57
N ARG A 189 9.21 -10.02 -47.48
CA ARG A 189 9.68 -10.48 -48.79
C ARG A 189 10.94 -11.35 -48.73
N HIS A 190 11.83 -11.17 -47.75
CA HIS A 190 13.05 -11.96 -47.61
C HIS A 190 12.86 -13.21 -46.73
N VAL A 191 12.07 -13.10 -45.65
CA VAL A 191 11.74 -14.23 -44.77
C VAL A 191 10.66 -15.11 -45.39
N GLY A 192 9.66 -14.53 -46.08
CA GLY A 192 8.61 -15.30 -46.76
C GLY A 192 9.10 -16.16 -47.93
N LYS A 193 10.26 -15.82 -48.53
CA LYS A 193 10.89 -16.64 -49.59
C LYS A 193 11.59 -17.90 -49.08
N ALA A 194 11.79 -18.05 -47.78
CA ALA A 194 12.42 -19.25 -47.20
C ALA A 194 11.47 -20.46 -47.07
N SER A 195 10.17 -20.30 -47.39
CA SER A 195 9.14 -21.34 -47.18
C SER A 195 8.45 -21.82 -48.46
N GLN A 196 8.98 -21.48 -49.64
CA GLN A 196 8.39 -21.83 -50.94
C GLN A 196 9.47 -22.13 -52.00
N ALA A 197 10.47 -22.92 -51.60
CA ALA A 197 11.56 -23.35 -52.47
C ALA A 197 11.83 -24.86 -52.30
N ASP A 198 10.78 -25.66 -52.49
CA ASP A 198 10.92 -27.11 -52.68
C ASP A 198 9.72 -27.66 -53.48
N ASP A 199 9.57 -27.21 -54.74
CA ASP A 199 9.07 -28.10 -55.80
C ASP A 199 9.46 -27.62 -57.23
N ASN A 200 9.73 -28.61 -58.08
CA ASN A 200 9.94 -28.58 -59.55
C ASN A 200 11.17 -27.92 -60.19
N ARG A 201 11.63 -28.58 -61.27
CA ARG A 201 12.94 -28.45 -61.94
C ARG A 201 12.86 -27.81 -63.35
N ALA A 202 14.04 -27.39 -63.81
CA ALA A 202 14.54 -27.35 -65.20
C ALA A 202 14.07 -26.23 -66.16
N GLY A 203 15.05 -25.47 -66.68
CA GLY A 203 14.94 -24.52 -67.79
C GLY A 203 16.21 -23.64 -67.90
N PRO A 204 16.87 -23.50 -69.06
CA PRO A 204 18.28 -23.06 -69.10
C PRO A 204 18.52 -21.54 -69.22
N PHE A 205 19.64 -21.11 -68.62
CA PHE A 205 20.47 -19.94 -68.92
C PHE A 205 19.90 -18.81 -69.81
N LYS A 206 19.63 -17.64 -69.20
CA LYS A 206 19.75 -16.33 -69.87
C LYS A 206 20.61 -15.38 -69.04
N ARG A 207 21.38 -14.54 -69.75
CA ARG A 207 22.51 -13.74 -69.21
C ARG A 207 22.05 -12.56 -68.37
N LEU A 208 22.73 -12.30 -67.25
CA LEU A 208 22.71 -11.01 -66.57
C LEU A 208 23.54 -9.98 -67.36
N PRO A 209 23.05 -8.75 -67.60
CA PRO A 209 23.88 -7.64 -68.00
C PRO A 209 24.70 -7.12 -66.80
N ARG A 210 25.92 -6.64 -67.07
CA ARG A 210 26.87 -6.15 -66.06
C ARG A 210 26.37 -4.85 -65.40
N LEU A 211 26.44 -4.79 -64.07
CA LEU A 211 26.40 -3.51 -63.34
C LEU A 211 27.78 -2.84 -63.44
N THR A 212 27.82 -1.65 -64.03
CA THR A 212 28.98 -0.74 -63.98
C THR A 212 28.98 0.03 -62.65
N PRO A 213 30.15 0.31 -62.06
CA PRO A 213 30.23 1.16 -60.86
C PRO A 213 30.20 2.64 -61.26
N MET A 214 29.41 3.45 -60.55
CA MET A 214 29.48 4.91 -60.62
C MET A 214 29.47 5.50 -59.21
N PHE A 215 30.62 5.36 -58.54
CA PHE A 215 30.93 6.07 -57.29
C PHE A 215 31.93 7.18 -57.58
N THR A 216 31.45 8.42 -57.70
CA THR A 216 32.26 9.64 -57.62
C THR A 216 31.44 10.73 -56.96
N GLY A 217 31.80 11.13 -55.73
CA GLY A 217 31.12 12.17 -54.98
C GLY A 217 31.26 11.98 -53.47
N ASP A 218 32.27 12.61 -52.87
CA ASP A 218 32.54 12.55 -51.42
C ASP A 218 31.56 13.47 -50.65
N PRO A 219 30.72 12.95 -49.74
CA PRO A 219 29.68 13.73 -49.06
C PRO A 219 30.24 14.72 -48.02
N LEU A 220 31.53 14.70 -47.69
CA LEU A 220 32.10 15.59 -46.67
C LEU A 220 32.32 17.04 -47.17
N LEU A 221 32.44 17.28 -48.49
CA LEU A 221 32.67 18.63 -49.01
C LEU A 221 31.42 19.51 -49.02
N GLN A 222 30.22 18.94 -49.20
CA GLN A 222 28.98 19.71 -49.24
C GLN A 222 28.53 20.21 -47.85
N LEU A 223 28.90 19.52 -46.76
CA LEU A 223 28.58 19.96 -45.40
C LEU A 223 29.40 21.19 -44.97
N ALA A 224 30.62 21.34 -45.50
CA ALA A 224 31.47 22.49 -45.23
C ALA A 224 30.97 23.78 -45.90
N ALA A 225 30.41 23.68 -47.11
CA ALA A 225 29.95 24.85 -47.88
C ALA A 225 28.75 25.58 -47.24
N THR A 226 27.89 24.88 -46.49
CA THR A 226 26.69 25.48 -45.89
C THR A 226 26.96 26.26 -44.60
N LEU A 227 28.13 26.08 -43.96
CA LEU A 227 28.50 26.77 -42.71
C LEU A 227 29.30 28.07 -42.93
N THR A 228 29.67 28.39 -44.18
CA THR A 228 30.51 29.56 -44.51
C THR A 228 29.71 30.76 -45.09
N SER A 229 28.38 30.76 -44.96
CA SER A 229 27.50 31.84 -45.44
C SER A 229 26.77 32.57 -44.30
N ALA A 230 27.52 33.01 -43.28
CA ALA A 230 27.01 33.86 -42.20
C ALA A 230 28.09 34.77 -41.57
N LYS A 231 28.99 35.33 -42.39
CA LYS A 231 29.96 36.37 -41.97
C LYS A 231 30.30 37.32 -43.11
N THR A 232 29.53 38.42 -43.22
CA THR A 232 30.03 39.79 -43.47
C THR A 232 28.86 40.77 -43.57
N TYR A 233 28.69 41.63 -42.57
CA TYR A 233 28.56 43.08 -42.77
C TYR A 233 28.75 43.80 -41.42
N VAL A 234 29.32 45.01 -41.49
CA VAL A 234 29.76 45.93 -40.42
C VAL A 234 31.24 45.81 -40.06
N ALA A 235 31.98 46.83 -40.52
CA ALA A 235 33.39 47.13 -40.27
C ALA A 235 33.50 48.21 -39.15
N PRO A 236 34.71 48.62 -38.71
CA PRO A 236 34.96 48.88 -37.29
C PRO A 236 34.98 50.35 -36.87
N HIS A 237 34.70 50.62 -35.59
CA HIS A 237 35.23 51.82 -34.91
C HIS A 237 35.67 51.55 -33.47
N ARG A 238 36.73 52.28 -33.10
CA ARG A 238 37.60 52.23 -31.92
C ARG A 238 36.94 52.04 -30.54
N ALA A 239 37.68 51.37 -29.65
CA ALA A 239 37.55 51.48 -28.19
C ALA A 239 37.95 52.90 -27.69
N PRO A 240 37.68 53.24 -26.43
CA PRO A 240 38.68 52.93 -25.39
C PRO A 240 38.11 52.37 -24.08
N ASP A 241 39.03 51.94 -23.22
CA ASP A 241 38.80 51.43 -21.86
C ASP A 241 38.14 52.45 -20.91
N CYS A 242 37.45 51.96 -19.88
CA CYS A 242 37.74 52.39 -18.51
C CYS A 242 37.11 51.49 -17.42
N THR A 243 37.68 51.61 -16.22
CA THR A 243 37.49 50.77 -15.04
C THR A 243 36.36 51.19 -14.09
N SER A 244 35.88 50.21 -13.30
CA SER A 244 35.41 50.34 -11.90
C SER A 244 34.00 50.91 -11.57
N LEU A 245 33.62 50.66 -10.30
CA LEU A 245 32.54 51.25 -9.48
C LEU A 245 31.10 50.69 -9.56
N ASN A 246 30.87 49.74 -8.65
CA ASN A 246 29.91 49.77 -7.53
C ASN A 246 28.39 49.89 -7.70
N TRP A 247 27.72 49.13 -6.82
CA TRP A 247 26.31 49.23 -6.47
C TRP A 247 26.00 50.49 -5.64
N SER A 248 24.92 51.19 -5.96
CA SER A 248 24.07 51.89 -4.98
C SER A 248 22.71 52.32 -5.58
N ALA A 249 21.72 52.55 -4.70
CA ALA A 249 20.48 53.29 -4.96
C ALA A 249 19.47 52.74 -5.99
N ALA A 250 18.98 51.51 -5.80
CA ALA A 250 17.63 51.13 -6.23
C ALA A 250 16.65 51.32 -5.06
N GLY A 251 16.07 52.52 -4.92
CA GLY A 251 15.18 52.84 -3.81
C GLY A 251 14.28 54.04 -4.06
N LEU A 252 12.96 53.77 -4.15
CA LEU A 252 11.85 54.72 -3.98
C LEU A 252 11.76 55.91 -4.93
N LEU A 253 10.94 55.75 -5.98
CA LEU A 253 9.76 56.61 -6.15
C LEU A 253 8.62 55.76 -6.74
N GLY A 254 7.49 55.73 -6.04
CA GLY A 254 6.29 55.03 -6.47
C GLY A 254 5.21 55.99 -6.98
N SER A 255 4.13 55.41 -7.49
CA SER A 255 2.83 56.06 -7.75
C SER A 255 2.82 57.32 -8.63
N GLN A 256 2.54 57.13 -9.92
CA GLN A 256 1.36 57.70 -10.59
C GLN A 256 1.10 57.00 -11.93
N VAL A 257 -0.06 57.28 -12.55
CA VAL A 257 -0.56 56.73 -13.83
C VAL A 257 -1.06 55.27 -13.80
N LEU A 258 -2.21 55.09 -13.13
CA LEU A 258 -3.28 54.22 -13.65
C LEU A 258 -4.13 55.06 -14.60
N GLN A 259 -4.09 54.81 -15.91
CA GLN A 259 -5.19 55.11 -16.86
C GLN A 259 -4.85 54.63 -18.29
N SER A 260 -5.47 53.53 -18.72
CA SER A 260 -5.92 53.33 -20.12
C SER A 260 -6.85 52.12 -20.21
N ALA A 261 -7.91 52.21 -21.01
CA ALA A 261 -9.01 51.24 -21.04
C ALA A 261 -8.76 50.00 -21.93
N SER A 262 -7.52 49.73 -22.36
CA SER A 262 -7.22 48.78 -23.45
C SER A 262 -7.38 47.29 -23.09
N ILE A 263 -7.42 46.92 -21.81
CA ILE A 263 -7.37 45.50 -21.39
C ILE A 263 -8.74 44.81 -21.50
N ARG A 264 -9.85 45.55 -21.54
CA ARG A 264 -11.20 44.96 -21.62
C ARG A 264 -11.52 44.46 -23.04
N ASP A 265 -11.25 45.27 -24.05
CA ASP A 265 -11.53 44.96 -25.45
C ASP A 265 -10.70 43.78 -25.97
N ASP A 266 -9.45 43.65 -25.51
CA ASP A 266 -8.57 42.56 -25.95
C ASP A 266 -8.97 41.20 -25.34
N ILE A 267 -9.63 41.21 -24.18
CA ILE A 267 -10.21 39.99 -23.59
C ILE A 267 -11.50 39.58 -24.33
N GLU A 268 -12.34 40.52 -24.76
CA GLU A 268 -13.52 40.19 -25.59
C GLU A 268 -13.11 39.68 -26.97
N LYS A 269 -12.11 40.28 -27.62
CA LYS A 269 -11.55 39.78 -28.90
C LYS A 269 -11.01 38.36 -28.75
N LEU A 270 -10.31 38.04 -27.65
CA LEU A 270 -9.82 36.69 -27.39
C LEU A 270 -10.97 35.67 -27.19
N LEU A 271 -12.05 36.07 -26.49
CA LEU A 271 -13.22 35.23 -26.27
C LEU A 271 -14.02 34.99 -27.56
N VAL A 272 -14.13 35.98 -28.45
CA VAL A 272 -14.76 35.83 -29.77
C VAL A 272 -13.94 34.89 -30.67
N LEU A 273 -12.61 34.96 -30.61
CA LEU A 273 -11.71 34.06 -31.35
C LEU A 273 -11.86 32.60 -30.90
N VAL A 274 -11.92 32.35 -29.60
CA VAL A 274 -12.15 31.00 -29.04
C VAL A 274 -13.54 30.47 -29.41
N ARG A 275 -14.56 31.36 -29.50
CA ARG A 275 -15.93 31.01 -29.86
C ARG A 275 -16.13 30.71 -31.35
N THR A 276 -15.23 31.19 -32.22
CA THR A 276 -15.26 30.94 -33.67
C THR A 276 -14.42 29.73 -34.10
N MET A 277 -13.41 29.33 -33.33
CA MET A 277 -12.60 28.13 -33.65
C MET A 277 -13.28 26.78 -33.34
N PHE A 278 -14.35 26.75 -32.56
CA PHE A 278 -15.08 25.52 -32.21
C PHE A 278 -16.53 25.53 -32.72
N GLN A 279 -16.70 25.32 -34.02
CA GLN A 279 -18.01 24.98 -34.60
C GLN A 279 -18.40 23.55 -34.20
N VAL A 280 -19.12 23.41 -33.09
CA VAL A 280 -19.84 22.18 -32.71
C VAL A 280 -21.33 22.52 -32.57
N PRO A 281 -22.24 21.84 -33.29
CA PRO A 281 -23.66 22.12 -33.18
C PRO A 281 -24.22 21.68 -31.81
N SER A 282 -24.94 22.59 -31.15
CA SER A 282 -25.69 22.30 -29.92
C SER A 282 -26.89 21.41 -30.24
N PRO A 283 -27.10 20.34 -29.45
CA PRO A 283 -28.25 20.41 -28.54
C PRO A 283 -27.95 19.96 -27.09
N SER A 284 -28.90 20.27 -26.20
CA SER A 284 -29.08 19.71 -24.85
C SER A 284 -28.10 20.17 -23.75
N ARG A 285 -28.43 21.30 -23.12
CA ARG A 285 -27.81 21.80 -21.88
C ARG A 285 -28.01 20.82 -20.70
N LYS A 286 -27.00 20.03 -20.35
CA LYS A 286 -26.64 19.55 -18.98
C LYS A 286 -25.30 18.80 -19.04
N LEU A 287 -24.48 18.94 -17.99
CA LEU A 287 -23.06 18.51 -17.89
C LEU A 287 -22.08 19.26 -18.84
N PHE A 288 -21.29 20.19 -18.29
CA PHE A 288 -19.81 20.20 -18.34
C PHE A 288 -19.29 21.39 -17.49
N LEU A 289 -18.28 21.14 -16.63
CA LEU A 289 -17.83 21.92 -15.44
C LEU A 289 -18.77 21.77 -14.22
N PRO A 290 -18.22 21.46 -13.02
CA PRO A 290 -17.08 22.17 -12.43
C PRO A 290 -15.88 21.28 -12.02
N LEU A 291 -14.76 21.44 -12.74
CA LEU A 291 -13.42 21.02 -12.31
C LEU A 291 -12.48 22.22 -12.47
N CYS A 292 -12.57 23.17 -11.53
CA CYS A 292 -11.53 24.16 -11.20
C CYS A 292 -11.90 25.11 -10.03
N PHE A 293 -13.19 25.25 -9.66
CA PHE A 293 -13.61 26.23 -8.63
C PHE A 293 -13.93 25.67 -7.23
N ASN A 294 -13.90 24.36 -7.01
CA ASN A 294 -14.17 23.75 -5.69
C ASN A 294 -12.94 23.59 -4.78
N ALA A 295 -11.76 24.04 -5.19
CA ALA A 295 -10.53 23.94 -4.39
C ALA A 295 -10.39 25.00 -3.28
N VAL A 296 -11.32 25.98 -3.19
CA VAL A 296 -11.24 27.11 -2.23
C VAL A 296 -12.44 27.18 -1.28
N ARG A 297 -13.54 26.45 -1.52
CA ARG A 297 -14.79 26.57 -0.73
C ARG A 297 -15.03 25.49 0.33
N SER A 298 -14.01 24.69 0.68
CA SER A 298 -14.12 23.59 1.67
C SER A 298 -13.32 23.82 2.97
N GLN A 299 -12.87 25.04 3.26
CA GLN A 299 -12.22 25.42 4.53
C GLN A 299 -12.91 26.60 5.24
N SER A 300 -14.23 26.67 5.14
CA SER A 300 -15.04 27.58 5.93
C SER A 300 -16.28 26.84 6.40
N GLY A 301 -16.15 26.13 7.53
CA GLY A 301 -17.30 25.69 8.28
C GLY A 301 -18.03 26.92 8.81
N SER A 302 -19.33 27.02 8.53
CA SER A 302 -20.16 28.12 8.99
C SER A 302 -20.18 28.17 10.52
N VAL A 303 -19.57 29.19 11.11
CA VAL A 303 -19.91 29.59 12.48
C VAL A 303 -21.28 30.26 12.40
N VAL A 304 -22.25 29.71 13.14
CA VAL A 304 -23.59 30.28 13.24
C VAL A 304 -23.50 31.65 13.92
N LEU A 305 -24.08 32.65 13.27
CA LEU A 305 -24.19 34.00 13.80
C LEU A 305 -25.25 34.01 14.92
N VAL A 306 -24.83 33.89 16.17
CA VAL A 306 -25.70 34.19 17.32
C VAL A 306 -25.58 35.68 17.60
N ALA A 307 -26.68 36.40 17.38
CA ALA A 307 -26.76 37.82 17.69
C ALA A 307 -26.86 38.03 19.21
N ALA A 308 -25.96 38.84 19.76
CA ALA A 308 -26.13 39.46 21.08
C ALA A 308 -26.03 40.98 20.89
N ARG A 309 -27.04 41.69 21.40
CA ARG A 309 -27.13 43.16 21.36
C ARG A 309 -26.17 43.80 22.36
N ASN A 310 -25.94 45.09 22.17
CA ASN A 310 -25.37 46.05 23.12
C ASN A 310 -25.75 45.76 24.59
N VAL A 311 -24.83 45.99 25.53
CA VAL A 311 -24.87 47.10 26.50
C VAL A 311 -23.55 47.14 27.28
N THR A 312 -23.30 48.26 27.93
CA THR A 312 -22.07 48.70 28.59
C THR A 312 -21.79 48.07 29.97
N ASP A 313 -20.57 48.32 30.45
CA ASP A 313 -20.22 48.74 31.82
C ASP A 313 -19.39 47.85 32.78
N PHE A 314 -18.59 48.60 33.55
CA PHE A 314 -17.82 48.32 34.78
C PHE A 314 -16.63 47.36 34.77
N GLY A 315 -15.55 47.77 35.47
CA GLY A 315 -14.58 46.81 36.02
C GLY A 315 -13.13 47.24 36.27
N THR A 316 -12.79 48.51 36.57
CA THR A 316 -11.41 48.86 36.98
C THR A 316 -11.05 48.26 38.35
N ALA A 317 -9.94 47.50 38.46
CA ALA A 317 -9.27 47.28 39.74
C ALA A 317 -7.77 46.89 39.66
N ALA A 318 -6.98 47.60 40.48
CA ALA A 318 -5.76 47.18 41.16
C ALA A 318 -4.49 46.78 40.37
N SER A 319 -3.53 47.71 40.38
CA SER A 319 -2.11 47.48 40.10
C SER A 319 -1.36 46.91 41.32
N ARG A 320 -0.29 46.14 41.09
CA ARG A 320 0.85 46.01 42.01
C ARG A 320 2.15 45.67 41.24
N PRO A 321 3.29 46.32 41.50
CA PRO A 321 4.47 46.24 40.65
C PRO A 321 5.39 45.06 40.99
N ARG A 322 5.98 44.41 39.97
CA ARG A 322 7.03 43.39 40.14
C ARG A 322 8.42 44.01 39.95
N ARG A 323 9.34 43.74 40.88
CA ARG A 323 10.69 44.34 40.94
C ARG A 323 11.52 44.05 39.68
N ARG A 324 12.21 45.08 39.18
CA ARG A 324 13.38 44.93 38.30
C ARG A 324 14.53 44.21 39.05
N ARG A 325 15.19 43.27 38.39
CA ARG A 325 16.63 43.01 38.58
C ARG A 325 17.29 42.98 37.21
N THR A 326 18.26 43.86 37.02
CA THR A 326 19.08 43.97 35.81
C THR A 326 20.14 42.88 35.81
N ILE A 327 20.37 42.26 34.65
CA ILE A 327 21.53 41.40 34.38
C ILE A 327 22.56 42.28 33.67
N HIS A 328 23.75 42.42 34.24
CA HIS A 328 24.89 43.04 33.54
C HIS A 328 25.76 41.96 32.89
N SER A 329 26.31 42.33 31.73
CA SER A 329 27.18 41.53 30.88
C SER A 329 28.62 41.51 31.40
N SER A 330 29.29 40.36 31.24
CA SER A 330 30.74 40.31 31.07
C SER A 330 31.16 39.14 30.16
N SER A 331 31.65 39.48 28.97
CA SER A 331 32.83 38.79 28.42
C SER A 331 34.07 39.35 29.15
N THR A 332 35.28 38.78 29.14
CA THR A 332 35.94 37.90 28.16
C THR A 332 37.18 37.29 28.83
N GLN A 333 37.52 36.01 28.60
CA GLN A 333 38.93 35.56 28.49
C GLN A 333 39.05 34.11 27.97
N LYS A 334 40.28 33.69 27.61
CA LYS A 334 40.61 32.56 26.71
C LYS A 334 41.43 31.46 27.39
N ARG A 335 41.31 30.24 26.83
CA ARG A 335 42.30 29.11 26.77
C ARG A 335 42.56 28.30 28.06
N PRO A 336 43.17 27.09 27.96
CA PRO A 336 43.52 26.28 26.76
C PRO A 336 42.87 24.87 26.74
N ALA A 337 43.27 24.03 25.77
CA ALA A 337 42.90 22.62 25.65
C ALA A 337 43.77 21.70 26.52
N ALA A 338 43.27 20.48 26.79
CA ALA A 338 44.04 19.39 27.37
C ALA A 338 43.60 18.04 26.76
N ASP A 339 44.57 17.24 26.33
CA ASP A 339 44.38 15.88 25.86
C ASP A 339 44.20 14.89 27.03
N SER A 340 43.62 13.72 26.78
CA SER A 340 43.89 12.51 27.59
C SER A 340 43.49 11.23 26.84
N HIS A 341 44.47 10.60 26.18
CA HIS A 341 44.43 9.15 25.95
C HIS A 341 44.78 8.44 27.26
N TYR A 342 44.09 7.33 27.61
CA TYR A 342 44.71 6.27 28.41
C TYR A 342 44.26 4.88 27.97
N ILE A 343 45.24 3.98 27.92
CA ILE A 343 45.13 2.55 27.63
C ILE A 343 45.35 1.80 28.95
N VAL A 344 44.52 0.80 29.23
CA VAL A 344 44.77 -0.26 30.24
C VAL A 344 44.22 -1.55 29.63
N ALA A 345 45.04 -2.40 28.99
CA ALA A 345 45.97 -3.35 29.60
C ALA A 345 45.25 -4.51 30.32
N ALA A 346 45.19 -5.67 29.66
CA ALA A 346 44.72 -6.92 30.26
C ALA A 346 45.89 -7.69 30.88
N SER A 347 45.69 -8.23 32.08
CA SER A 347 46.62 -9.16 32.72
C SER A 347 45.91 -10.49 33.04
N GLN A 348 46.64 -11.59 32.86
CA GLN A 348 46.18 -12.95 33.16
C GLN A 348 46.73 -13.42 34.51
N SER A 349 45.96 -14.23 35.24
CA SER A 349 46.52 -15.28 36.11
C SER A 349 45.49 -16.38 36.37
N SER A 350 45.96 -17.63 36.41
CA SER A 350 45.23 -18.90 36.66
C SER A 350 44.76 -19.02 38.14
N ALA A 351 44.01 -20.01 38.66
CA ALA A 351 43.83 -21.46 38.40
C ALA A 351 42.61 -21.97 39.25
N VAL A 352 42.08 -23.21 39.26
CA VAL A 352 41.99 -24.41 38.38
C VAL A 352 40.88 -25.33 38.96
N VAL A 353 40.02 -25.97 38.13
CA VAL A 353 39.08 -27.07 38.48
C VAL A 353 39.00 -28.04 37.27
N PRO A 354 38.89 -29.38 37.43
CA PRO A 354 39.58 -30.31 36.52
C PRO A 354 38.79 -30.84 35.32
N THR A 355 39.58 -31.37 34.37
CA THR A 355 39.16 -31.97 33.10
C THR A 355 38.53 -33.36 33.25
N SER A 356 37.43 -33.61 32.53
CA SER A 356 37.05 -34.94 32.04
C SER A 356 36.73 -34.85 30.55
N ALA A 357 36.94 -35.94 29.81
CA ALA A 357 37.16 -35.90 28.36
C ALA A 357 35.90 -35.59 27.53
N PRO A 358 36.03 -34.90 26.37
CA PRO A 358 34.91 -34.68 25.46
C PRO A 358 34.56 -35.96 24.69
N VAL A 359 33.33 -36.46 24.88
CA VAL A 359 32.76 -37.51 24.02
C VAL A 359 32.57 -36.94 22.62
N THR A 360 33.13 -37.62 21.62
CA THR A 360 33.12 -37.20 20.22
C THR A 360 31.69 -37.24 19.66
N ALA A 361 31.10 -36.07 19.38
CA ALA A 361 29.81 -36.00 18.70
C ALA A 361 29.98 -36.49 17.25
N ALA A 362 29.33 -37.60 16.91
CA ALA A 362 29.42 -38.20 15.58
C ALA A 362 28.85 -37.26 14.50
N THR A 363 29.63 -37.06 13.44
CA THR A 363 29.17 -36.39 12.22
C THR A 363 28.01 -37.17 11.61
N PRO A 364 26.87 -36.54 11.25
CA PRO A 364 25.84 -37.22 10.48
C PRO A 364 26.41 -37.56 9.09
N THR A 365 26.57 -38.85 8.80
CA THR A 365 26.91 -39.33 7.46
C THR A 365 25.75 -39.06 6.51
N ASP A 366 26.05 -38.39 5.40
CA ASP A 366 25.09 -37.98 4.39
C ASP A 366 24.56 -39.21 3.62
N PRO A 367 23.26 -39.57 3.72
CA PRO A 367 22.70 -40.65 2.94
C PRO A 367 22.47 -40.18 1.50
N SER A 368 23.39 -40.55 0.62
CA SER A 368 23.27 -40.41 -0.83
C SER A 368 21.98 -41.09 -1.35
N GLY A 369 20.90 -40.31 -1.40
CA GLY A 369 19.60 -40.68 -1.93
C GLY A 369 19.08 -39.55 -2.80
N ALA A 370 18.57 -39.88 -3.99
CA ALA A 370 18.29 -38.93 -5.07
C ALA A 370 17.54 -37.66 -4.60
N MET A 371 18.05 -36.48 -4.98
CA MET A 371 17.39 -35.20 -4.74
C MET A 371 16.06 -35.09 -5.51
N ALA A 372 14.99 -35.61 -4.94
CA ALA A 372 13.64 -35.21 -5.32
C ALA A 372 13.50 -33.70 -5.08
N LEU A 373 13.29 -32.92 -6.14
CA LEU A 373 13.17 -31.46 -6.08
C LEU A 373 12.10 -31.04 -5.06
N LYS A 374 12.54 -30.56 -3.89
CA LYS A 374 11.66 -30.20 -2.77
C LYS A 374 10.68 -29.12 -3.21
N LYS A 375 9.42 -29.51 -3.46
CA LYS A 375 8.40 -28.64 -4.05
C LYS A 375 8.21 -27.39 -3.20
N SER A 376 8.32 -26.22 -3.82
CA SER A 376 8.01 -24.91 -3.22
C SER A 376 6.67 -24.97 -2.46
N PRO A 377 6.58 -24.57 -1.18
CA PRO A 377 5.32 -24.59 -0.44
C PRO A 377 4.19 -23.84 -1.15
N LEU A 378 4.53 -22.71 -1.80
CA LEU A 378 3.61 -21.89 -2.60
C LEU A 378 3.06 -22.59 -3.86
N SER A 379 3.60 -23.76 -4.23
CA SER A 379 3.10 -24.54 -5.38
C SER A 379 1.64 -24.99 -5.22
N VAL A 380 1.13 -25.08 -3.98
CA VAL A 380 -0.28 -25.40 -3.69
C VAL A 380 -1.26 -24.31 -4.14
N LEU A 381 -0.81 -23.07 -4.33
CA LEU A 381 -1.69 -21.95 -4.64
C LEU A 381 -2.07 -21.91 -6.12
N PRO A 382 -3.35 -21.61 -6.47
CA PRO A 382 -3.75 -21.35 -7.85
C PRO A 382 -3.00 -20.15 -8.46
N LEU A 383 -2.67 -20.22 -9.76
CA LEU A 383 -1.99 -19.12 -10.46
C LEU A 383 -2.73 -17.76 -10.34
N PRO A 384 -4.07 -17.69 -10.43
CA PRO A 384 -4.78 -16.42 -10.21
C PRO A 384 -4.57 -15.83 -8.82
N THR A 385 -4.39 -16.66 -7.77
CA THR A 385 -4.09 -16.19 -6.42
C THR A 385 -2.70 -15.58 -6.36
N ILE A 386 -1.69 -16.24 -6.92
CA ILE A 386 -0.31 -15.70 -6.97
C ILE A 386 -0.27 -14.36 -7.69
N LEU A 387 -0.95 -14.22 -8.83
CA LEU A 387 -1.00 -12.97 -9.59
C LEU A 387 -1.72 -11.84 -8.81
N ARG A 388 -2.81 -12.13 -8.08
CA ARG A 388 -3.48 -11.16 -7.21
C ARG A 388 -2.63 -10.77 -6.01
N THR A 389 -1.99 -11.73 -5.33
CA THR A 389 -1.07 -11.46 -4.22
C THR A 389 0.08 -10.58 -4.70
N LEU A 390 0.74 -10.92 -5.82
CA LEU A 390 1.80 -10.09 -6.41
C LEU A 390 1.36 -8.66 -6.71
N PHE A 391 0.20 -8.47 -7.34
CA PHE A 391 -0.34 -7.15 -7.64
C PHE A 391 -0.61 -6.33 -6.35
N SER A 392 -1.31 -6.94 -5.39
CA SER A 392 -1.62 -6.28 -4.11
C SER A 392 -0.36 -5.95 -3.31
N SER A 393 0.58 -6.90 -3.19
CA SER A 393 1.85 -6.71 -2.49
C SER A 393 2.81 -5.74 -3.20
N ALA A 394 2.76 -5.62 -4.53
CA ALA A 394 3.53 -4.60 -5.26
C ALA A 394 3.03 -3.17 -4.95
N ILE A 395 1.72 -2.98 -4.80
CA ILE A 395 1.13 -1.71 -4.36
C ILE A 395 1.46 -1.45 -2.88
N SER A 396 1.27 -2.45 -2.02
CA SER A 396 1.37 -2.29 -0.57
C SER A 396 2.82 -2.14 -0.07
N SER A 397 3.78 -2.84 -0.68
CA SER A 397 5.21 -2.73 -0.36
C SER A 397 5.90 -1.48 -0.94
N SER A 398 5.20 -0.71 -1.78
CA SER A 398 5.76 0.47 -2.46
C SER A 398 5.56 1.76 -1.65
N PRO A 399 6.64 2.44 -1.22
CA PRO A 399 6.53 3.73 -0.52
C PRO A 399 5.88 4.84 -1.34
N ILE A 400 5.80 4.68 -2.67
CA ILE A 400 5.24 5.65 -3.61
C ILE A 400 3.74 5.37 -3.85
N LEU A 401 3.33 4.10 -3.93
CA LEU A 401 1.95 3.71 -4.25
C LEU A 401 1.06 3.55 -3.01
N LEU A 402 1.62 3.20 -1.86
CA LEU A 402 0.84 3.02 -0.62
C LEU A 402 0.15 4.31 -0.11
N PRO A 403 0.80 5.49 -0.06
CA PRO A 403 0.12 6.71 0.40
C PRO A 403 -1.09 7.15 -0.46
N PRO A 404 -1.02 7.19 -1.82
CA PRO A 404 -2.19 7.52 -2.62
C PRO A 404 -3.25 6.42 -2.60
N SER A 405 -2.89 5.13 -2.53
CA SER A 405 -3.88 4.05 -2.45
C SER A 405 -4.68 4.09 -1.15
N LEU A 406 -4.02 4.26 0.01
CA LEU A 406 -4.70 4.48 1.31
C LEU A 406 -5.66 5.68 1.26
N LYS A 407 -5.27 6.77 0.59
CA LYS A 407 -6.12 7.97 0.45
C LYS A 407 -7.35 7.69 -0.42
N ILE A 408 -7.20 6.95 -1.51
CA ILE A 408 -8.30 6.52 -2.38
C ILE A 408 -9.25 5.58 -1.62
N MET A 409 -8.73 4.60 -0.88
CA MET A 409 -9.53 3.71 -0.04
C MET A 409 -10.31 4.48 1.04
N SER A 410 -9.68 5.47 1.68
CA SER A 410 -10.34 6.35 2.65
C SER A 410 -11.49 7.16 2.04
N MET A 411 -11.29 7.71 0.83
CA MET A 411 -12.39 8.37 0.10
C MET A 411 -13.55 7.41 -0.17
N MET A 412 -13.29 6.21 -0.67
CA MET A 412 -14.35 5.23 -1.00
C MET A 412 -15.08 4.68 0.23
N ALA A 413 -14.37 4.48 1.36
CA ALA A 413 -14.97 3.98 2.60
C ALA A 413 -15.91 4.99 3.27
N HIS A 414 -15.63 6.29 3.16
CA HIS A 414 -16.37 7.35 3.86
C HIS A 414 -17.31 8.18 2.97
N THR A 415 -17.36 7.94 1.66
CA THR A 415 -18.19 8.73 0.73
C THR A 415 -19.54 8.06 0.43
N ASP A 416 -20.62 8.84 0.50
CA ASP A 416 -21.99 8.40 0.12
C ASP A 416 -22.43 8.85 -1.29
N SER A 417 -21.56 9.57 -2.02
CA SER A 417 -21.82 9.96 -3.41
C SER A 417 -21.96 8.74 -4.32
N ALA A 418 -22.92 8.78 -5.24
CA ALA A 418 -23.22 7.65 -6.13
C ALA A 418 -22.05 7.25 -7.05
N VAL A 419 -21.07 8.15 -7.28
CA VAL A 419 -19.91 7.90 -8.15
C VAL A 419 -18.77 7.19 -7.42
N LEU A 420 -18.53 7.53 -6.14
CA LEU A 420 -17.38 7.00 -5.36
C LEU A 420 -17.77 5.93 -4.34
N ASN A 421 -19.06 5.76 -4.05
CA ASN A 421 -19.55 4.67 -3.21
C ASN A 421 -19.50 3.34 -4.00
N PRO A 422 -18.76 2.33 -3.51
CA PRO A 422 -18.54 1.09 -4.25
C PRO A 422 -19.75 0.16 -4.31
N ASP A 423 -20.76 0.34 -3.45
CA ASP A 423 -22.00 -0.45 -3.51
C ASP A 423 -23.02 0.17 -4.49
N ARG A 424 -22.91 1.49 -4.75
CA ARG A 424 -23.79 2.23 -5.68
C ARG A 424 -23.27 2.32 -7.11
N ASN A 425 -21.96 2.24 -7.35
CA ASN A 425 -21.35 2.32 -8.68
C ASN A 425 -20.96 0.92 -9.20
N PRO A 426 -21.68 0.33 -10.18
CA PRO A 426 -21.40 -1.03 -10.67
C PRO A 426 -20.02 -1.20 -11.31
N LEU A 427 -19.49 -0.19 -11.98
CA LEU A 427 -18.16 -0.25 -12.61
C LEU A 427 -17.06 -0.26 -11.53
N LEU A 428 -17.18 0.65 -10.55
CA LEU A 428 -16.25 0.69 -9.41
C LEU A 428 -16.31 -0.62 -8.62
N ARG A 429 -17.51 -1.13 -8.34
CA ARG A 429 -17.73 -2.44 -7.72
C ARG A 429 -17.04 -3.55 -8.49
N TYR A 430 -17.25 -3.62 -9.81
CA TYR A 430 -16.64 -4.64 -10.67
C TYR A 430 -15.11 -4.65 -10.57
N PHE A 431 -14.46 -3.49 -10.72
CA PHE A 431 -13.00 -3.39 -10.61
C PHE A 431 -12.49 -3.74 -9.21
N LEU A 432 -13.15 -3.27 -8.14
CA LEU A 432 -12.78 -3.62 -6.77
C LEU A 432 -12.94 -5.12 -6.48
N LYS A 433 -14.09 -5.71 -6.85
CA LYS A 433 -14.37 -7.15 -6.69
C LYS A 433 -13.40 -8.03 -7.46
N LYS A 434 -12.98 -7.64 -8.67
CA LYS A 434 -12.02 -8.41 -9.46
C LYS A 434 -10.55 -8.22 -9.05
N THR A 435 -10.26 -7.26 -8.17
CA THR A 435 -8.90 -6.96 -7.69
C THR A 435 -8.81 -7.09 -6.16
N PHE A 436 -8.68 -5.97 -5.45
CA PHE A 436 -8.32 -5.90 -4.03
C PHE A 436 -9.32 -6.60 -3.10
N TYR A 437 -10.62 -6.49 -3.38
CA TYR A 437 -11.65 -7.11 -2.52
C TYR A 437 -11.51 -8.64 -2.49
N SER A 438 -11.39 -9.29 -3.66
CA SER A 438 -11.24 -10.76 -3.76
C SER A 438 -9.96 -11.34 -3.13
N GLN A 439 -9.00 -10.48 -2.79
CA GLN A 439 -7.76 -10.88 -2.15
C GLN A 439 -7.91 -11.01 -0.63
N PHE A 440 -8.74 -10.18 0.01
CA PHE A 440 -8.82 -10.05 1.47
C PHE A 440 -10.21 -10.31 2.06
N CYS A 441 -11.27 -10.37 1.25
CA CYS A 441 -12.65 -10.58 1.69
C CYS A 441 -13.27 -11.80 1.01
N ALA A 442 -14.10 -12.54 1.76
CA ALA A 442 -14.70 -13.78 1.28
C ALA A 442 -15.90 -13.58 0.35
N GLY A 443 -16.62 -12.45 0.45
CA GLY A 443 -17.81 -12.18 -0.34
C GLY A 443 -18.79 -11.23 0.33
N GLU A 444 -19.75 -10.76 -0.46
CA GLU A 444 -20.81 -9.86 0.02
C GLU A 444 -22.05 -10.60 0.54
N ASN A 445 -22.13 -11.91 0.29
CA ASN A 445 -23.29 -12.74 0.60
C ASN A 445 -22.89 -14.20 0.88
N ALA A 446 -23.79 -14.94 1.51
CA ALA A 446 -23.62 -16.34 1.88
C ALA A 446 -23.14 -17.28 0.75
N ALA A 447 -23.51 -17.01 -0.50
CA ALA A 447 -23.12 -17.84 -1.64
C ALA A 447 -21.70 -17.52 -2.14
N GLU A 448 -21.24 -16.27 -2.05
CA GLU A 448 -19.84 -15.89 -2.30
C GLU A 448 -18.93 -16.39 -1.17
N VAL A 449 -19.33 -16.20 0.09
CA VAL A 449 -18.56 -16.66 1.26
C VAL A 449 -18.36 -18.17 1.21
N ARG A 450 -19.44 -18.96 1.01
CA ARG A 450 -19.33 -20.42 0.89
C ARG A 450 -18.38 -20.86 -0.24
N ARG A 451 -18.41 -20.20 -1.41
CA ARG A 451 -17.44 -20.47 -2.50
C ARG A 451 -15.99 -20.20 -2.09
N THR A 452 -15.73 -19.11 -1.38
CA THR A 452 -14.37 -18.80 -0.89
C THR A 452 -13.92 -19.77 0.20
N VAL A 453 -14.80 -20.14 1.14
CA VAL A 453 -14.50 -21.13 2.18
C VAL A 453 -14.20 -22.50 1.57
N SER A 454 -15.00 -22.99 0.63
CA SER A 454 -14.71 -24.24 -0.10
C SER A 454 -13.40 -24.16 -0.87
N ALA A 455 -13.07 -23.03 -1.51
CA ALA A 455 -11.81 -22.86 -2.22
C ALA A 455 -10.59 -22.93 -1.27
N LEU A 456 -10.71 -22.40 -0.05
CA LEU A 456 -9.68 -22.49 0.99
C LEU A 456 -9.55 -23.93 1.52
N LYS A 457 -10.68 -24.59 1.84
CA LYS A 457 -10.66 -26.01 2.29
C LYS A 457 -10.04 -26.92 1.22
N ASN A 458 -10.32 -26.69 -0.07
CA ASN A 458 -9.70 -27.40 -1.20
C ASN A 458 -8.19 -27.18 -1.35
N ILE A 459 -7.63 -26.05 -0.88
CA ILE A 459 -6.18 -25.82 -0.85
C ILE A 459 -5.50 -26.66 0.26
N GLY A 460 -6.26 -27.04 1.29
CA GLY A 460 -5.82 -27.88 2.41
C GLY A 460 -6.01 -27.27 3.79
N PHE A 461 -6.63 -26.09 3.91
CA PHE A 461 -6.96 -25.49 5.22
C PHE A 461 -8.07 -26.28 5.91
N ASP A 462 -7.96 -26.47 7.23
CA ASP A 462 -8.96 -27.21 8.03
C ASP A 462 -10.28 -26.44 8.15
N GLY A 463 -10.22 -25.10 8.12
CA GLY A 463 -11.39 -24.24 8.09
C GLY A 463 -11.05 -22.75 8.02
N VAL A 464 -12.04 -21.94 8.36
CA VAL A 464 -11.91 -20.47 8.39
C VAL A 464 -12.35 -19.85 9.71
N LEU A 465 -11.88 -18.64 9.99
CA LEU A 465 -12.44 -17.74 11.01
C LEU A 465 -13.24 -16.68 10.26
N ILE A 466 -14.57 -16.67 10.37
CA ILE A 466 -15.44 -15.76 9.61
C ILE A 466 -15.82 -14.55 10.47
N GLY A 467 -15.41 -13.35 10.04
CA GLY A 467 -15.80 -12.08 10.65
C GLY A 467 -16.78 -11.29 9.80
N TYR A 468 -17.81 -10.73 10.42
CA TYR A 468 -18.70 -9.76 9.77
C TYR A 468 -18.02 -8.37 9.75
N ALA A 469 -17.99 -7.71 8.58
CA ALA A 469 -17.22 -6.48 8.34
C ALA A 469 -17.78 -5.22 9.02
N ARG A 470 -19.05 -5.25 9.42
CA ARG A 470 -19.78 -4.08 9.94
C ARG A 470 -19.26 -3.69 11.32
N GLU A 471 -18.78 -2.45 11.42
CA GLU A 471 -18.41 -1.81 12.67
C GLU A 471 -19.11 -0.44 12.73
N VAL A 472 -19.62 -0.05 13.90
CA VAL A 472 -20.29 1.23 14.09
C VAL A 472 -19.23 2.34 14.09
N VAL A 473 -19.17 3.12 13.02
CA VAL A 473 -18.30 4.29 12.94
C VAL A 473 -18.82 5.37 13.88
N LEU A 474 -18.15 5.54 15.01
CA LEU A 474 -18.38 6.64 15.94
C LEU A 474 -17.92 7.95 15.30
N THR A 475 -18.85 8.88 15.10
CA THR A 475 -18.53 10.29 14.85
C THR A 475 -18.29 10.99 16.19
N GLU A 476 -17.52 12.08 16.20
CA GLU A 476 -17.26 12.86 17.43
C GLU A 476 -18.56 13.30 18.14
N VAL A 477 -19.62 13.54 17.38
CA VAL A 477 -20.96 13.86 17.90
C VAL A 477 -21.57 12.65 18.62
N LYS A 478 -21.56 11.46 18.00
CA LYS A 478 -22.03 10.22 18.64
C LYS A 478 -21.21 9.84 19.87
N GLN A 479 -19.91 10.15 19.88
CA GLN A 479 -19.02 9.91 21.01
C GLN A 479 -19.30 10.83 22.21
N ARG A 480 -19.79 12.06 21.99
CA ARG A 480 -20.25 12.97 23.06
C ARG A 480 -21.63 12.62 23.62
N ALA A 481 -22.43 11.87 22.86
CA ALA A 481 -23.78 11.43 23.24
C ALA A 481 -23.85 9.99 23.79
N LEU A 482 -22.71 9.39 24.19
CA LEU A 482 -22.66 7.99 24.65
C LEU A 482 -23.54 7.72 25.88
N SER A 483 -23.60 8.66 26.84
CA SER A 483 -24.41 8.57 28.07
C SER A 483 -25.90 8.89 27.86
N ALA A 484 -26.34 9.12 26.63
CA ALA A 484 -27.74 9.40 26.32
C ALA A 484 -28.51 8.18 25.76
N CYS A 485 -27.84 7.04 25.55
CA CYS A 485 -28.50 5.81 25.10
C CYS A 485 -29.03 4.93 26.27
N ASP A 486 -28.96 5.34 27.53
CA ASP A 486 -29.32 4.44 28.65
C ASP A 486 -30.84 4.23 28.78
N GLU A 487 -31.64 5.30 28.64
CA GLU A 487 -33.11 5.24 28.76
C GLU A 487 -33.84 6.09 27.71
N GLY A 488 -35.14 5.82 27.49
CA GLY A 488 -36.02 6.60 26.62
C GLY A 488 -35.89 6.31 25.11
N GLU A 489 -36.39 7.24 24.29
CA GLU A 489 -36.47 7.10 22.82
C GLU A 489 -35.10 6.89 22.17
N VAL A 490 -34.06 7.52 22.71
CA VAL A 490 -32.68 7.37 22.22
C VAL A 490 -32.16 5.94 22.47
N ALA A 491 -32.49 5.31 23.61
CA ALA A 491 -32.13 3.92 23.89
C ALA A 491 -32.79 2.94 22.90
N GLU A 492 -34.05 3.19 22.54
CA GLU A 492 -34.78 2.42 21.53
C GLU A 492 -34.19 2.62 20.12
N GLU A 493 -33.75 3.83 19.78
CA GLU A 493 -33.01 4.12 18.54
C GLU A 493 -31.66 3.38 18.50
N CYS A 494 -30.87 3.44 19.58
CA CYS A 494 -29.58 2.77 19.70
C CYS A 494 -29.76 1.23 19.56
N PHE A 495 -30.80 0.65 20.16
CA PHE A 495 -31.14 -0.76 19.98
C PHE A 495 -31.50 -1.11 18.53
N ARG A 496 -32.46 -0.40 17.93
CA ARG A 496 -33.02 -0.72 16.60
C ARG A 496 -32.01 -0.53 15.46
N ASN A 497 -31.16 0.48 15.55
CA ASN A 497 -30.23 0.85 14.47
C ASN A 497 -28.83 0.27 14.63
N GLU A 498 -28.43 -0.14 15.84
CA GLU A 498 -27.06 -0.58 16.14
C GLU A 498 -27.02 -2.03 16.67
N ILE A 499 -27.77 -2.38 17.72
CA ILE A 499 -27.76 -3.74 18.31
C ILE A 499 -28.44 -4.77 17.42
N GLU A 500 -29.69 -4.54 16.98
CA GLU A 500 -30.43 -5.57 16.23
C GLU A 500 -29.76 -5.92 14.88
N PRO A 501 -29.23 -4.95 14.09
CA PRO A 501 -28.47 -5.27 12.88
C PRO A 501 -27.13 -5.97 13.16
N TRP A 502 -26.47 -5.67 14.29
CA TRP A 502 -25.27 -6.39 14.72
C TRP A 502 -25.61 -7.84 15.09
N LYS A 503 -26.69 -8.06 15.84
CA LYS A 503 -27.18 -9.40 16.20
C LYS A 503 -27.50 -10.21 14.94
N ALA A 504 -28.30 -9.64 14.05
CA ALA A 504 -28.67 -10.27 12.78
C ALA A 504 -27.45 -10.65 11.92
N GLY A 505 -26.44 -9.79 11.84
CA GLY A 505 -25.20 -10.07 11.10
C GLY A 505 -24.37 -11.21 11.69
N ASN A 506 -24.27 -11.30 13.02
CA ASN A 506 -23.57 -12.39 13.70
C ASN A 506 -24.34 -13.73 13.57
N LEU A 507 -25.66 -13.71 13.75
CA LEU A 507 -26.52 -14.88 13.54
C LEU A 507 -26.44 -15.38 12.09
N GLU A 508 -26.44 -14.48 11.10
CA GLU A 508 -26.27 -14.87 9.69
C GLU A 508 -24.87 -15.42 9.42
N THR A 509 -23.83 -14.87 10.06
CA THR A 509 -22.46 -15.42 9.97
C THR A 509 -22.41 -16.86 10.51
N LEU A 510 -23.10 -17.15 11.62
CA LEU A 510 -23.26 -18.51 12.14
C LEU A 510 -24.04 -19.45 11.20
N ARG A 511 -25.07 -18.95 10.50
CA ARG A 511 -25.79 -19.74 9.48
C ARG A 511 -24.94 -20.06 8.25
N ILE A 512 -23.99 -19.18 7.92
CA ILE A 512 -23.03 -19.38 6.82
C ILE A 512 -21.91 -20.37 7.21
N ALA A 513 -21.47 -20.32 8.47
CA ALA A 513 -20.41 -21.17 9.00
C ALA A 513 -20.76 -22.67 8.98
N GLN A 514 -19.74 -23.51 8.79
CA GLN A 514 -19.86 -24.97 8.83
C GLN A 514 -19.17 -25.51 10.09
N ALA A 515 -19.46 -26.75 10.47
CA ALA A 515 -18.75 -27.43 11.55
C ALA A 515 -17.22 -27.39 11.30
N GLY A 516 -16.46 -27.08 12.34
CA GLY A 516 -15.00 -26.88 12.28
C GLY A 516 -14.53 -25.51 11.78
N ASP A 517 -15.42 -24.62 11.33
CA ASP A 517 -15.13 -23.19 11.18
C ASP A 517 -15.33 -22.45 12.52
N PHE A 518 -14.83 -21.22 12.61
CA PHE A 518 -15.02 -20.30 13.74
C PHE A 518 -15.75 -19.04 13.27
N VAL A 519 -16.45 -18.35 14.18
CA VAL A 519 -17.02 -17.02 13.92
C VAL A 519 -16.41 -15.99 14.86
N SER A 520 -15.94 -14.86 14.34
CA SER A 520 -15.38 -13.78 15.16
C SER A 520 -16.39 -12.67 15.41
N VAL A 521 -16.56 -12.31 16.68
CA VAL A 521 -17.52 -11.32 17.16
C VAL A 521 -16.78 -10.13 17.77
N LYS A 522 -17.22 -8.91 17.48
CA LYS A 522 -16.76 -7.67 18.12
C LYS A 522 -17.88 -7.07 18.94
N PHE A 523 -17.69 -6.87 20.25
CA PHE A 523 -18.73 -6.31 21.10
C PHE A 523 -18.93 -4.81 20.88
N THR A 524 -17.90 -4.03 20.52
CA THR A 524 -18.12 -2.60 20.17
C THR A 524 -18.97 -2.44 18.90
N GLY A 525 -18.99 -3.46 18.04
CA GLY A 525 -19.83 -3.53 16.85
C GLY A 525 -21.32 -3.45 17.13
N ALA A 526 -21.77 -3.74 18.35
CA ALA A 526 -23.16 -3.58 18.80
C ALA A 526 -23.55 -2.10 19.06
N GLY A 527 -22.59 -1.17 18.99
CA GLY A 527 -22.86 0.28 18.98
C GLY A 527 -22.70 0.98 20.33
N ARG A 528 -23.33 2.15 20.44
CA ARG A 528 -23.10 3.14 21.51
C ARG A 528 -23.33 2.58 22.92
N GLN A 529 -24.43 1.85 23.15
CA GLN A 529 -24.74 1.22 24.44
C GLN A 529 -23.65 0.21 24.86
N ALA A 530 -23.22 -0.65 23.93
CA ALA A 530 -22.15 -1.61 24.19
C ALA A 530 -20.84 -0.91 24.53
N LEU A 531 -20.43 0.07 23.72
CA LEU A 531 -19.22 0.87 23.94
C LEU A 531 -19.21 1.59 25.30
N TRP A 532 -20.34 2.15 25.72
CA TRP A 532 -20.46 2.80 27.02
C TRP A 532 -20.38 1.79 28.17
N ALA A 533 -21.12 0.67 28.09
CA ALA A 533 -21.09 -0.36 29.12
C ALA A 533 -19.69 -1.02 29.25
N LEU A 534 -19.05 -1.39 28.13
CA LEU A 534 -17.69 -1.94 28.09
C LEU A 534 -16.65 -0.99 28.69
N LYS A 535 -16.70 0.31 28.32
CA LYS A 535 -15.77 1.32 28.84
C LYS A 535 -15.88 1.50 30.35
N ASN A 536 -17.10 1.40 30.90
CA ASN A 536 -17.37 1.54 32.33
C ASN A 536 -17.35 0.19 33.08
N ARG A 537 -17.02 -0.93 32.40
CA ARG A 537 -17.03 -2.31 32.94
C ARG A 537 -18.37 -2.70 33.59
N LEU A 538 -19.46 -2.23 33.00
CA LEU A 538 -20.83 -2.58 33.39
C LEU A 538 -21.25 -3.88 32.71
N PRO A 539 -22.23 -4.64 33.26
CA PRO A 539 -22.81 -5.80 32.58
C PRO A 539 -23.44 -5.40 31.23
N PRO A 540 -23.59 -6.34 30.28
CA PRO A 540 -24.26 -6.07 29.01
C PRO A 540 -25.71 -5.63 29.27
N PRO A 541 -26.19 -4.53 28.65
CA PRO A 541 -27.59 -4.09 28.80
C PRO A 541 -28.57 -5.21 28.43
N PRO A 542 -29.75 -5.34 29.08
CA PRO A 542 -30.57 -6.56 28.99
C PRO A 542 -30.90 -7.04 27.57
N ARG A 543 -31.20 -6.12 26.64
CA ARG A 543 -31.46 -6.47 25.23
C ARG A 543 -30.20 -6.90 24.48
N LEU A 544 -29.04 -6.34 24.80
CA LEU A 544 -27.76 -6.78 24.26
C LEU A 544 -27.37 -8.15 24.83
N ALA A 545 -27.58 -8.36 26.14
CA ALA A 545 -27.32 -9.63 26.80
C ALA A 545 -28.15 -10.77 26.19
N ALA A 546 -29.44 -10.54 25.96
CA ALA A 546 -30.32 -11.46 25.23
C ALA A 546 -29.81 -11.75 23.81
N GLY A 547 -29.38 -10.71 23.07
CA GLY A 547 -28.81 -10.87 21.74
C GLY A 547 -27.48 -11.65 21.72
N ILE A 548 -26.62 -11.49 22.73
CA ILE A 548 -25.40 -12.30 22.88
C ILE A 548 -25.76 -13.76 23.22
N ASP A 549 -26.76 -13.99 24.08
CA ASP A 549 -27.24 -15.33 24.41
C ASP A 549 -27.86 -16.04 23.19
N GLU A 550 -28.62 -15.35 22.33
CA GLU A 550 -29.10 -15.89 21.04
C GLU A 550 -27.93 -16.36 20.16
N ILE A 551 -26.87 -15.54 20.04
CA ILE A 551 -25.66 -15.86 19.26
C ILE A 551 -24.92 -17.07 19.87
N CYS A 552 -24.75 -17.10 21.19
CA CYS A 552 -24.08 -18.21 21.89
C CYS A 552 -24.88 -19.52 21.84
N ALA A 553 -26.22 -19.43 21.90
CA ALA A 553 -27.10 -20.59 21.76
C ALA A 553 -27.01 -21.22 20.36
N LEU A 554 -27.08 -20.40 19.30
CA LEU A 554 -26.93 -20.87 17.92
C LEU A 554 -25.51 -21.39 17.64
N ALA A 555 -24.48 -20.76 18.20
CA ALA A 555 -23.10 -21.25 18.12
C ALA A 555 -22.95 -22.65 18.73
N ARG A 556 -23.58 -22.89 19.90
CA ARG A 556 -23.62 -24.20 20.55
C ARG A 556 -24.39 -25.24 19.74
N GLU A 557 -25.55 -24.87 19.20
CA GLU A 557 -26.39 -25.74 18.34
C GLU A 557 -25.62 -26.21 17.10
N LYS A 558 -24.83 -25.32 16.49
CA LYS A 558 -24.08 -25.60 15.26
C LYS A 558 -22.68 -26.19 15.48
N ASP A 559 -22.23 -26.31 16.73
CA ASP A 559 -20.84 -26.66 17.09
C ASP A 559 -19.79 -25.77 16.41
N VAL A 560 -20.05 -24.46 16.37
CA VAL A 560 -19.19 -23.44 15.75
C VAL A 560 -18.66 -22.49 16.83
N PRO A 561 -17.36 -22.50 17.16
CA PRO A 561 -16.85 -21.67 18.24
C PRO A 561 -16.80 -20.18 17.91
N LEU A 562 -17.05 -19.36 18.93
CA LEU A 562 -17.05 -17.90 18.89
C LEU A 562 -15.71 -17.34 19.38
N LEU A 563 -15.08 -16.50 18.57
CA LEU A 563 -13.87 -15.76 18.90
C LEU A 563 -14.23 -14.31 19.19
N ILE A 564 -14.25 -13.93 20.46
CA ILE A 564 -14.41 -12.52 20.84
C ILE A 564 -13.10 -11.80 20.51
N ASP A 565 -13.18 -10.88 19.55
CA ASP A 565 -12.03 -10.09 19.08
C ASP A 565 -11.58 -9.09 20.15
N ALA A 566 -10.26 -8.91 20.27
CA ALA A 566 -9.68 -7.87 21.10
C ALA A 566 -9.72 -6.52 20.36
N GLU A 567 -9.87 -5.45 21.13
CA GLU A 567 -10.04 -4.09 20.63
C GLU A 567 -9.04 -3.15 21.34
N GLN A 568 -9.30 -1.83 21.35
CA GLN A 568 -8.42 -0.86 22.02
C GLN A 568 -8.40 -1.10 23.54
N THR A 569 -7.26 -0.83 24.19
CA THR A 569 -7.12 -1.02 25.65
C THR A 569 -8.12 -0.23 26.49
N ALA A 570 -8.71 0.83 25.94
CA ALA A 570 -9.75 1.64 26.59
C ALA A 570 -11.08 0.91 26.84
N VAL A 571 -11.32 -0.22 26.18
CA VAL A 571 -12.53 -1.07 26.36
C VAL A 571 -12.21 -2.54 26.66
N GLN A 572 -10.95 -2.97 26.45
CA GLN A 572 -10.56 -4.38 26.55
C GLN A 572 -10.94 -5.04 27.88
N ALA A 573 -10.78 -4.35 29.02
CA ALA A 573 -11.14 -4.92 30.32
C ALA A 573 -12.64 -5.28 30.44
N GLY A 574 -13.53 -4.48 29.85
CA GLY A 574 -14.97 -4.82 29.80
C GLY A 574 -15.28 -5.93 28.81
N ILE A 575 -14.53 -6.01 27.70
CA ILE A 575 -14.63 -7.13 26.74
C ILE A 575 -14.20 -8.43 27.43
N ASP A 576 -13.13 -8.39 28.20
CA ASP A 576 -12.60 -9.50 28.99
C ASP A 576 -13.63 -9.96 30.05
N ASP A 577 -14.23 -9.03 30.81
CA ASP A 577 -15.29 -9.34 31.79
C ASP A 577 -16.48 -10.07 31.17
N TRP A 578 -17.00 -9.55 30.04
CA TRP A 578 -18.12 -10.17 29.33
C TRP A 578 -17.71 -11.52 28.73
N THR A 579 -16.51 -11.61 28.16
CA THR A 579 -16.00 -12.86 27.59
C THR A 579 -15.90 -13.95 28.67
N MET A 580 -15.38 -13.62 29.85
CA MET A 580 -15.28 -14.54 30.98
C MET A 580 -16.66 -14.95 31.51
N LEU A 581 -17.64 -14.03 31.55
CA LEU A 581 -19.04 -14.34 31.89
C LEU A 581 -19.63 -15.39 30.92
N TYR A 582 -19.49 -15.19 29.61
CA TYR A 582 -20.02 -16.11 28.61
C TYR A 582 -19.23 -17.41 28.49
N MET A 583 -17.91 -17.41 28.73
CA MET A 583 -17.11 -18.64 28.87
C MET A 583 -17.62 -19.53 30.00
N LYS A 584 -17.83 -18.97 31.20
CA LYS A 584 -18.37 -19.74 32.35
C LYS A 584 -19.73 -20.36 32.03
N LYS A 585 -20.57 -19.66 31.27
CA LYS A 585 -21.92 -20.11 30.88
C LYS A 585 -21.93 -21.18 29.77
N TYR A 586 -20.97 -21.14 28.83
CA TYR A 586 -21.03 -21.94 27.60
C TYR A 586 -19.84 -22.91 27.37
N ASN A 587 -18.69 -22.76 28.04
CA ASN A 587 -17.54 -23.67 27.90
C ASN A 587 -17.65 -24.88 28.85
N THR A 588 -18.76 -25.59 28.76
CA THR A 588 -19.11 -26.72 29.63
C THR A 588 -18.48 -28.06 29.24
N ARG A 589 -17.77 -28.14 28.10
CA ARG A 589 -17.05 -29.34 27.65
C ARG A 589 -15.59 -29.31 28.14
N PRO A 590 -15.13 -30.31 28.92
CA PRO A 590 -13.72 -30.41 29.30
C PRO A 590 -12.81 -30.53 28.06
N GLY A 591 -11.75 -29.73 27.99
CA GLY A 591 -10.76 -29.74 26.91
C GLY A 591 -11.19 -29.03 25.61
N HIS A 592 -12.43 -28.55 25.52
CA HIS A 592 -12.94 -27.86 24.34
C HIS A 592 -13.77 -26.60 24.70
N ALA A 593 -13.28 -25.43 24.29
CA ALA A 593 -13.98 -24.16 24.44
C ALA A 593 -14.95 -23.89 23.27
N LEU A 594 -16.14 -23.36 23.56
CA LEU A 594 -17.03 -22.76 22.57
C LEU A 594 -16.74 -21.26 22.40
N ILE A 595 -16.47 -20.57 23.51
CA ILE A 595 -16.18 -19.14 23.57
C ILE A 595 -14.69 -18.94 23.81
N TYR A 596 -14.06 -18.10 22.99
CA TYR A 596 -12.64 -17.75 23.05
C TYR A 596 -12.46 -16.25 23.22
N GLY A 597 -11.54 -15.85 24.10
CA GLY A 597 -11.10 -14.47 24.29
C GLY A 597 -9.80 -14.21 23.55
N THR A 598 -9.67 -13.03 22.96
CA THR A 598 -8.44 -12.64 22.25
C THR A 598 -7.49 -11.90 23.18
N TYR A 599 -6.23 -12.35 23.27
CA TYR A 599 -5.19 -11.78 24.13
C TYR A 599 -4.08 -11.14 23.28
N GLN A 600 -3.71 -9.89 23.59
CA GLN A 600 -2.80 -9.07 22.78
C GLN A 600 -1.40 -9.00 23.39
N ALA A 601 -0.52 -9.94 23.03
CA ALA A 601 0.83 -10.10 23.61
C ALA A 601 1.79 -8.91 23.47
N TYR A 602 1.41 -7.84 22.74
CA TYR A 602 2.14 -6.57 22.72
C TYR A 602 1.93 -5.71 23.98
N LEU A 603 0.92 -6.00 24.80
CA LEU A 603 0.68 -5.32 26.07
C LEU A 603 1.50 -5.96 27.19
N LYS A 604 2.22 -5.13 27.96
CA LYS A 604 3.01 -5.57 29.13
C LYS A 604 2.15 -6.25 30.20
N SER A 605 0.84 -6.02 30.23
CA SER A 605 -0.12 -6.61 31.17
C SER A 605 -0.67 -7.98 30.74
N THR A 606 -0.59 -8.36 29.46
CA THR A 606 -1.26 -9.58 28.96
C THR A 606 -0.83 -10.88 29.65
N PRO A 607 0.45 -11.12 30.02
CA PRO A 607 0.82 -12.31 30.78
C PRO A 607 0.08 -12.42 32.12
N ALA A 608 -0.06 -11.30 32.86
CA ALA A 608 -0.75 -11.27 34.15
C ALA A 608 -2.27 -11.43 34.00
N THR A 609 -2.88 -10.78 33.01
CA THR A 609 -4.31 -10.92 32.71
C THR A 609 -4.66 -12.36 32.34
N LEU A 610 -3.87 -12.99 31.46
CA LEU A 610 -4.07 -14.38 31.04
C LEU A 610 -3.85 -15.36 32.20
N ALA A 611 -2.86 -15.12 33.07
CA ALA A 611 -2.65 -15.94 34.27
C ALA A 611 -3.88 -15.91 35.20
N ALA A 612 -4.40 -14.72 35.50
CA ALA A 612 -5.60 -14.57 36.33
C ALA A 612 -6.84 -15.25 35.71
N HIS A 613 -6.98 -15.23 34.37
CA HIS A 613 -8.07 -15.92 33.68
C HIS A 613 -7.91 -17.45 33.68
N LEU A 614 -6.67 -17.95 33.57
CA LEU A 614 -6.35 -19.38 33.73
C LEU A 614 -6.64 -19.85 35.17
N GLU A 615 -6.24 -19.07 36.18
CA GLU A 615 -6.54 -19.37 37.59
C GLU A 615 -8.05 -19.34 37.87
N ALA A 616 -8.80 -18.41 37.25
CA ALA A 616 -10.25 -18.40 37.33
C ALA A 616 -10.89 -19.63 36.63
N ALA A 617 -10.36 -20.05 35.47
CA ALA A 617 -10.81 -21.25 34.77
C ALA A 617 -10.55 -22.54 35.57
N ALA A 618 -9.38 -22.64 36.23
CA ALA A 618 -9.05 -23.74 37.14
C ALA A 618 -10.00 -23.77 38.35
N ARG A 619 -10.18 -22.62 39.02
CA ARG A 619 -11.01 -22.48 40.23
C ARG A 619 -12.50 -22.71 39.99
N GLU A 620 -12.99 -22.39 38.79
CA GLU A 620 -14.43 -22.43 38.45
C GLU A 620 -14.78 -23.57 37.46
N GLY A 621 -13.81 -24.41 37.08
CA GLY A 621 -14.05 -25.70 36.42
C GLY A 621 -14.44 -25.65 34.94
N PHE A 622 -14.03 -24.62 34.18
CA PHE A 622 -14.34 -24.48 32.74
C PHE A 622 -13.09 -24.43 31.85
N THR A 623 -13.23 -24.85 30.58
CA THR A 623 -12.13 -24.77 29.61
C THR A 623 -11.93 -23.32 29.15
N LEU A 624 -10.72 -22.77 29.31
CA LEU A 624 -10.42 -21.41 28.81
C LEU A 624 -10.18 -21.43 27.30
N GLY A 625 -10.93 -20.64 26.53
CA GLY A 625 -10.67 -20.43 25.10
C GLY A 625 -9.73 -19.25 24.88
N VAL A 626 -8.54 -19.48 24.33
CA VAL A 626 -7.50 -18.45 24.17
C VAL A 626 -7.14 -18.24 22.70
N LYS A 627 -7.42 -17.06 22.16
CA LYS A 627 -6.92 -16.60 20.87
C LYS A 627 -5.73 -15.65 21.08
N LEU A 628 -4.50 -16.13 20.92
CA LEU A 628 -3.31 -15.32 21.11
C LEU A 628 -2.92 -14.58 19.83
N VAL A 629 -2.82 -13.24 19.91
CA VAL A 629 -2.32 -12.36 18.84
C VAL A 629 -1.20 -11.47 19.39
N ARG A 630 -0.43 -10.80 18.53
CA ARG A 630 0.45 -9.70 18.98
C ARG A 630 -0.39 -8.49 19.41
N GLY A 631 -1.18 -7.95 18.50
CA GLY A 631 -2.03 -6.78 18.72
C GLY A 631 -2.22 -6.00 17.41
N ALA A 632 -3.29 -5.22 17.31
CA ALA A 632 -3.60 -4.42 16.12
C ALA A 632 -3.59 -2.90 16.38
N TYR A 633 -3.67 -2.47 17.65
CA TYR A 633 -4.00 -1.08 18.00
C TYR A 633 -2.78 -0.23 18.40
N ILE A 634 -1.57 -0.61 17.97
CA ILE A 634 -0.29 0.06 18.32
C ILE A 634 -0.21 1.54 17.94
N GLY A 635 -1.00 1.98 16.95
CA GLY A 635 -1.09 3.38 16.54
C GLY A 635 -2.09 4.23 17.33
N SER A 636 -2.95 3.60 18.16
CA SER A 636 -4.00 4.27 18.94
C SER A 636 -3.89 4.07 20.45
N ASP A 637 -3.39 2.91 20.90
CA ASP A 637 -3.22 2.60 22.31
C ASP A 637 -2.01 3.35 22.90
N PRO A 638 -2.01 3.71 24.20
CA PRO A 638 -0.91 4.47 24.81
C PRO A 638 0.43 3.74 24.69
N ARG A 639 1.48 4.41 24.19
CA ARG A 639 2.77 3.75 23.91
C ARG A 639 3.40 3.08 25.14
N HIS A 640 3.20 3.59 26.36
CA HIS A 640 3.88 3.11 27.56
C HIS A 640 3.41 1.74 28.08
N ILE A 641 2.17 1.32 27.77
CA ILE A 641 1.65 -0.01 28.14
C ILE A 641 2.07 -1.12 27.16
N ILE A 642 2.63 -0.74 26.01
CA ILE A 642 3.10 -1.64 24.96
C ILE A 642 4.58 -1.95 25.19
N HIS A 643 5.02 -3.19 24.92
CA HIS A 643 6.43 -3.60 24.95
C HIS A 643 7.37 -2.64 24.20
N ASP A 644 8.61 -2.47 24.66
CA ASP A 644 9.48 -1.38 24.20
C ASP A 644 10.10 -1.67 22.82
N THR A 645 10.37 -2.94 22.52
CA THR A 645 10.76 -3.42 21.18
C THR A 645 9.74 -4.40 20.58
N LYS A 646 9.88 -4.68 19.28
CA LYS A 646 9.14 -5.76 18.60
C LYS A 646 9.60 -7.12 19.13
N GLU A 647 10.88 -7.24 19.43
CA GLU A 647 11.55 -8.45 19.89
C GLU A 647 11.03 -8.85 21.28
N ASP A 648 10.76 -7.89 22.16
CA ASP A 648 10.06 -8.12 23.44
C ASP A 648 8.62 -8.63 23.22
N THR A 649 7.90 -8.08 22.25
CA THR A 649 6.55 -8.55 21.88
C THR A 649 6.59 -9.97 21.32
N ASP A 650 7.63 -10.31 20.54
CA ASP A 650 7.84 -11.65 20.00
C ASP A 650 8.18 -12.65 21.11
N ALA A 651 9.04 -12.28 22.05
CA ALA A 651 9.38 -13.09 23.23
C ALA A 651 8.17 -13.31 24.15
N ALA A 652 7.34 -12.27 24.37
CA ALA A 652 6.09 -12.39 25.12
C ALA A 652 5.11 -13.33 24.41
N TYR A 653 4.90 -13.15 23.09
CA TYR A 653 4.02 -14.00 22.29
C TYR A 653 4.46 -15.47 22.29
N ASP A 654 5.72 -15.74 21.92
CA ASP A 654 6.24 -17.11 21.82
C ASP A 654 6.32 -17.79 23.21
N GLY A 655 6.60 -17.03 24.28
CA GLY A 655 6.63 -17.53 25.65
C GLY A 655 5.25 -17.89 26.21
N ILE A 656 4.22 -17.06 25.93
CA ILE A 656 2.83 -17.38 26.25
C ILE A 656 2.37 -18.59 25.44
N ALA A 657 2.61 -18.61 24.12
CA ALA A 657 2.24 -19.72 23.25
C ALA A 657 2.85 -21.05 23.71
N SER A 658 4.13 -21.05 24.09
CA SER A 658 4.81 -22.23 24.64
C SER A 658 4.15 -22.77 25.91
N SER A 659 3.79 -21.87 26.83
CA SER A 659 3.12 -22.22 28.09
C SER A 659 1.72 -22.79 27.85
N LEU A 660 0.96 -22.22 26.92
CA LEU A 660 -0.38 -22.68 26.53
C LEU A 660 -0.36 -24.04 25.82
N ILE A 661 0.53 -24.24 24.84
CA ILE A 661 0.63 -25.49 24.06
C ILE A 661 0.99 -26.67 24.99
N ARG A 662 1.98 -26.46 25.86
CA ARG A 662 2.48 -27.47 26.81
C ARG A 662 1.61 -27.62 28.06
N ARG A 663 0.60 -26.76 28.24
CA ARG A 663 -0.18 -26.62 29.49
C ARG A 663 0.72 -26.60 30.75
N ARG A 664 1.70 -25.69 30.76
CA ARG A 664 2.63 -25.49 31.87
C ARG A 664 2.94 -24.02 32.07
N TRP A 665 3.03 -23.59 33.32
CA TRP A 665 3.56 -22.27 33.68
C TRP A 665 5.02 -22.14 33.23
N GLY A 666 5.42 -20.93 32.85
CA GLY A 666 6.71 -20.66 32.22
C GLY A 666 7.32 -19.31 32.63
N PRO A 667 8.47 -18.93 32.05
CA PRO A 667 9.18 -17.72 32.46
C PRO A 667 8.41 -16.42 32.15
N VAL A 668 7.50 -16.45 31.16
CA VAL A 668 6.64 -15.32 30.77
C VAL A 668 5.26 -15.42 31.43
N LEU A 669 4.58 -16.57 31.27
CA LEU A 669 3.25 -16.80 31.84
C LEU A 669 3.39 -17.52 33.19
N ARG A 670 3.25 -16.77 34.29
CA ARG A 670 3.41 -17.24 35.68
C ARG A 670 2.09 -17.11 36.45
N PRO A 671 1.81 -17.95 37.45
CA PRO A 671 0.66 -17.76 38.32
C PRO A 671 0.80 -16.47 39.14
N SER A 672 -0.34 -15.85 39.44
CA SER A 672 -0.45 -14.54 40.12
C SER A 672 0.20 -14.54 41.50
N SER A 673 0.16 -15.69 42.20
CA SER A 673 0.79 -15.91 43.50
C SER A 673 2.33 -15.85 43.47
N SER A 674 2.97 -15.94 42.31
CA SER A 674 4.42 -15.79 42.15
C SER A 674 4.88 -14.35 41.84
N ALA A 675 3.98 -13.37 41.74
CA ALA A 675 4.33 -11.99 41.40
C ALA A 675 4.87 -11.17 42.60
N ASN A 676 4.58 -11.59 43.84
CA ASN A 676 4.87 -10.81 45.05
C ASN A 676 6.08 -11.31 45.87
N THR A 677 6.71 -12.43 45.50
CA THR A 677 7.82 -13.06 46.25
C THR A 677 9.17 -12.84 45.57
N ALA A 678 9.69 -11.62 45.66
CA ALA A 678 11.04 -11.26 45.21
C ALA A 678 12.15 -11.72 46.19
N THR A 679 11.79 -12.17 47.39
CA THR A 679 12.72 -12.63 48.44
C THR A 679 12.16 -13.85 49.18
N THR A 680 13.07 -14.72 49.64
CA THR A 680 12.86 -15.93 50.46
C THR A 680 12.50 -17.22 49.71
N ASN A 681 13.48 -18.12 49.62
CA ASN A 681 13.40 -19.59 49.50
C ASN A 681 12.51 -20.20 48.40
N GLN A 682 13.04 -20.25 47.18
CA GLN A 682 12.38 -20.66 45.93
C GLN A 682 11.97 -22.15 45.78
N GLN A 683 12.08 -23.00 46.81
CA GLN A 683 12.00 -24.48 46.61
C GLN A 683 10.87 -25.21 47.36
N GLN A 684 10.12 -24.58 48.28
CA GLN A 684 9.15 -25.32 49.14
C GLN A 684 7.73 -24.75 49.22
N GLN A 685 7.36 -23.76 48.40
CA GLN A 685 5.98 -23.24 48.31
C GLN A 685 5.37 -23.28 46.89
N GLN A 686 5.93 -24.08 45.99
CA GLN A 686 5.19 -24.54 44.81
C GLN A 686 4.22 -25.67 45.21
N GLN A 687 3.16 -25.34 45.93
CA GLN A 687 1.91 -26.08 45.74
C GLN A 687 1.51 -25.85 44.28
N GLN A 688 1.65 -26.90 43.47
CA GLN A 688 1.48 -26.82 42.03
C GLN A 688 0.03 -26.43 41.70
N LEU A 689 -0.20 -25.16 41.38
CA LEU A 689 -1.43 -24.72 40.72
C LEU A 689 -1.49 -25.42 39.36
N GLU A 690 -2.29 -26.48 39.28
CA GLU A 690 -2.47 -27.28 38.08
C GLU A 690 -2.86 -26.39 36.91
N PHE A 691 -2.23 -26.59 35.75
CA PHE A 691 -2.51 -25.78 34.58
C PHE A 691 -3.85 -26.21 33.96
N PRO A 692 -4.84 -25.31 33.86
CA PRO A 692 -6.20 -25.66 33.48
C PRO A 692 -6.31 -26.23 32.07
N LEU A 693 -7.48 -26.78 31.76
CA LEU A 693 -7.86 -27.12 30.39
C LEU A 693 -7.97 -25.84 29.55
N VAL A 694 -7.35 -25.85 28.38
CA VAL A 694 -7.28 -24.69 27.48
C VAL A 694 -7.40 -25.14 26.03
N SER A 695 -8.12 -24.36 25.23
CA SER A 695 -8.17 -24.50 23.77
C SER A 695 -7.54 -23.24 23.15
N VAL A 696 -6.66 -23.41 22.15
CA VAL A 696 -5.71 -22.38 21.72
C VAL A 696 -5.82 -22.09 20.23
N VAL A 697 -5.99 -20.81 19.88
CA VAL A 697 -5.91 -20.29 18.51
C VAL A 697 -4.75 -19.28 18.42
N LEU A 698 -3.72 -19.58 17.62
CA LEU A 698 -2.56 -18.71 17.42
C LEU A 698 -2.74 -17.86 16.16
N GLY A 699 -3.04 -16.57 16.33
CA GLY A 699 -3.13 -15.60 15.24
C GLY A 699 -1.80 -14.93 14.94
N THR A 700 -1.00 -15.49 14.01
CA THR A 700 0.33 -14.96 13.68
C THR A 700 0.73 -15.16 12.22
N HIS A 701 1.34 -14.13 11.64
CA HIS A 701 1.98 -14.15 10.31
C HIS A 701 3.51 -14.28 10.40
N ASN A 702 4.07 -14.50 11.59
CA ASN A 702 5.50 -14.74 11.75
C ASN A 702 5.78 -16.24 11.57
N LEU A 703 6.52 -16.57 10.50
CA LEU A 703 6.96 -17.92 10.16
C LEU A 703 7.67 -18.62 11.31
N GLU A 704 8.51 -17.89 12.05
CA GLU A 704 9.30 -18.42 13.16
C GLU A 704 8.39 -18.83 14.32
N SER A 705 7.42 -17.99 14.72
CA SER A 705 6.42 -18.31 15.74
C SER A 705 5.57 -19.53 15.34
N VAL A 706 5.20 -19.67 14.06
CA VAL A 706 4.45 -20.85 13.55
C VAL A 706 5.30 -22.11 13.62
N ARG A 707 6.58 -22.05 13.21
CA ARG A 707 7.50 -23.19 13.28
C ARG A 707 7.79 -23.60 14.73
N LYS A 708 7.95 -22.65 15.65
CA LYS A 708 8.05 -22.92 17.10
C LYS A 708 6.80 -23.63 17.60
N ALA A 709 5.60 -23.13 17.30
CA ALA A 709 4.35 -23.76 17.72
C ALA A 709 4.19 -25.19 17.16
N HIS A 710 4.52 -25.40 15.88
CA HIS A 710 4.48 -26.72 15.25
C HIS A 710 5.51 -27.70 15.87
N ALA A 711 6.74 -27.24 16.14
CA ALA A 711 7.77 -28.06 16.79
C ALA A 711 7.39 -28.41 18.24
N LEU A 712 6.75 -27.48 18.97
CA LEU A 712 6.21 -27.74 20.30
C LEU A 712 5.06 -28.76 20.27
N ARG A 713 4.22 -28.73 19.23
CA ARG A 713 3.11 -29.67 19.01
C ARG A 713 3.57 -31.09 18.64
N ALA A 714 4.78 -31.23 18.09
CA ALA A 714 5.36 -32.53 17.75
C ALA A 714 5.91 -33.31 18.97
N GLY A 715 5.97 -32.70 20.16
CA GLY A 715 6.37 -33.37 21.40
C GLY A 715 5.20 -34.00 22.16
N ASP A 716 5.41 -35.20 22.71
CA ASP A 716 4.38 -36.03 23.37
C ASP A 716 3.54 -35.29 24.43
N GLU A 717 4.17 -34.41 25.21
CA GLU A 717 3.52 -33.65 26.30
C GLU A 717 2.44 -32.66 25.85
N SER A 718 2.37 -32.36 24.55
CA SER A 718 1.47 -31.34 23.98
C SER A 718 0.22 -31.91 23.31
N ALA A 719 0.10 -33.24 23.25
CA ALA A 719 -0.84 -33.92 22.35
C ALA A 719 -2.32 -33.56 22.59
N ASP A 720 -2.71 -33.32 23.84
CA ASP A 720 -4.13 -33.27 24.23
C ASP A 720 -4.72 -31.84 24.22
N THR A 721 -3.89 -30.80 24.06
CA THR A 721 -4.36 -29.41 23.89
C THR A 721 -5.10 -29.26 22.54
N GLU A 722 -6.20 -28.52 22.45
CA GLU A 722 -6.76 -28.15 21.13
C GLU A 722 -5.94 -26.97 20.57
N LEU A 723 -5.30 -27.14 19.40
CA LEU A 723 -4.44 -26.13 18.80
C LEU A 723 -4.78 -25.86 17.33
N ALA A 724 -5.07 -24.59 17.02
CA ALA A 724 -5.22 -24.07 15.67
C ALA A 724 -4.28 -22.87 15.44
N VAL A 725 -3.78 -22.71 14.21
CA VAL A 725 -3.00 -21.55 13.78
C VAL A 725 -3.75 -20.83 12.66
N ALA A 726 -3.96 -19.52 12.82
CA ALA A 726 -4.73 -18.70 11.89
C ALA A 726 -3.92 -17.55 11.28
N GLN A 727 -4.05 -17.35 9.97
CA GLN A 727 -3.54 -16.17 9.26
C GLN A 727 -4.69 -15.38 8.59
N LEU A 728 -4.47 -14.10 8.26
CA LEU A 728 -5.46 -13.35 7.47
C LEU A 728 -5.44 -13.87 6.02
N MET A 729 -6.60 -13.92 5.38
CA MET A 729 -6.68 -14.18 3.95
C MET A 729 -5.95 -13.07 3.17
N GLY A 730 -5.17 -13.47 2.17
CA GLY A 730 -4.38 -12.55 1.33
C GLY A 730 -3.12 -12.00 1.99
N MET A 731 -2.75 -12.47 3.19
CA MET A 731 -1.50 -12.14 3.88
C MET A 731 -0.74 -13.40 4.29
N ALA A 732 0.59 -13.33 4.20
CA ALA A 732 1.53 -14.36 4.65
C ALA A 732 1.18 -15.78 4.17
N ASP A 733 0.80 -15.91 2.89
CA ASP A 733 0.45 -17.20 2.30
C ASP A 733 1.66 -18.15 2.22
N ASP A 734 2.88 -17.62 2.21
CA ASP A 734 4.13 -18.37 2.41
C ASP A 734 4.14 -19.11 3.75
N VAL A 735 3.76 -18.43 4.84
CA VAL A 735 3.67 -19.03 6.17
C VAL A 735 2.56 -20.07 6.25
N SER A 736 1.39 -19.76 5.71
CA SER A 736 0.28 -20.71 5.65
C SER A 736 0.64 -21.96 4.83
N CYS A 737 1.31 -21.80 3.69
CA CYS A 737 1.67 -22.92 2.82
C CYS A 737 2.82 -23.76 3.38
N ASP A 738 3.78 -23.17 4.12
CA ASP A 738 4.83 -23.91 4.84
C ASP A 738 4.21 -24.87 5.87
N LEU A 739 3.20 -24.39 6.62
CA LEU A 739 2.44 -25.22 7.57
C LEU A 739 1.63 -26.34 6.87
N LEU A 740 0.97 -26.04 5.75
CA LEU A 740 0.27 -27.06 4.96
C LEU A 740 1.23 -28.10 4.35
N ALA A 741 2.43 -27.70 3.95
CA ALA A 741 3.46 -28.60 3.45
C ALA A 741 4.02 -29.50 4.57
N ALA A 742 4.27 -28.96 5.76
CA ALA A 742 4.68 -29.72 6.93
C ALA A 742 3.62 -30.77 7.34
N ASN A 743 2.35 -30.36 7.45
CA ASN A 743 1.24 -31.28 7.74
C ASN A 743 1.12 -32.40 6.69
N ARG A 744 1.41 -32.13 5.39
CA ARG A 744 1.40 -33.15 4.33
C ARG A 744 2.60 -34.10 4.40
N ALA A 745 3.78 -33.62 4.78
CA ALA A 745 4.93 -34.49 4.99
C ALA A 745 4.65 -35.51 6.10
N LEU A 746 4.12 -35.05 7.23
CA LEU A 746 3.66 -35.92 8.32
C LEU A 746 2.59 -36.94 7.86
N GLN A 747 1.67 -36.56 6.95
CA GLN A 747 0.68 -37.50 6.39
C GLN A 747 1.30 -38.60 5.51
N ALA A 748 2.44 -38.33 4.87
CA ALA A 748 3.14 -39.30 4.04
C ALA A 748 4.05 -40.25 4.84
N GLU A 749 4.54 -39.81 6.00
CA GLU A 749 5.51 -40.54 6.82
C GLU A 749 4.88 -41.51 7.83
N GLY A 750 3.64 -41.26 8.28
CA GLY A 750 2.90 -42.19 9.14
C GLY A 750 1.51 -41.67 9.49
N GLY A 751 0.49 -42.53 9.43
CA GLY A 751 -0.93 -42.14 9.47
C GLY A 751 -1.31 -41.18 10.61
N ILE A 752 -1.63 -39.93 10.27
CA ILE A 752 -1.97 -38.88 11.22
C ILE A 752 -3.32 -39.14 11.91
N GLN A 753 -3.34 -39.05 13.23
CA GLN A 753 -4.56 -38.76 13.97
C GLN A 753 -4.91 -37.26 13.81
N ARG A 754 -5.96 -36.96 13.03
CA ARG A 754 -6.56 -35.63 13.07
C ARG A 754 -7.37 -35.52 14.36
N GLN A 755 -7.14 -34.45 15.13
CA GLN A 755 -7.99 -34.13 16.28
C GLN A 755 -9.38 -33.73 15.74
N GLY A 756 -10.34 -34.67 15.84
CA GLY A 756 -11.74 -34.40 15.51
C GLY A 756 -12.34 -33.37 16.46
N ALA A 757 -13.37 -32.66 16.01
CA ALA A 757 -14.27 -31.98 16.94
C ALA A 757 -14.83 -33.02 17.93
N ALA A 758 -14.92 -32.67 19.21
CA ALA A 758 -15.09 -33.65 20.30
C ALA A 758 -16.47 -34.35 20.28
N THR A 759 -16.59 -35.41 19.47
CA THR A 759 -17.66 -36.40 19.56
C THR A 759 -17.34 -37.36 20.70
N GLY A 760 -18.10 -37.26 21.80
CA GLY A 760 -17.77 -37.87 23.09
C GLY A 760 -18.01 -39.38 23.21
N ASP A 761 -17.30 -40.20 22.43
CA ASP A 761 -17.22 -41.66 22.66
C ASP A 761 -15.77 -42.15 22.65
N ALA A 762 -15.00 -41.71 23.66
CA ALA A 762 -13.69 -42.26 23.97
C ALA A 762 -13.84 -43.40 24.99
N ARG A 763 -14.27 -44.58 24.53
CA ARG A 763 -14.26 -45.78 25.37
C ARG A 763 -12.83 -46.10 25.81
N LYS A 764 -12.68 -46.45 27.09
CA LYS A 764 -11.42 -46.98 27.64
C LYS A 764 -10.99 -48.22 26.85
N GLY A 765 -9.86 -48.12 26.19
CA GLY A 765 -9.08 -49.26 25.70
C GLY A 765 -7.69 -49.15 26.30
N GLU A 766 -7.39 -49.97 27.29
CA GLU A 766 -6.02 -50.19 27.74
C GLU A 766 -5.34 -51.07 26.69
N ASP A 767 -4.36 -50.53 25.95
CA ASP A 767 -3.45 -51.36 25.18
C ASP A 767 -2.10 -50.64 25.00
N GLY A 768 -1.01 -51.39 25.16
CA GLY A 768 0.30 -50.83 25.52
C GLY A 768 1.17 -50.33 24.38
N GLY A 769 2.09 -49.41 24.72
CA GLY A 769 3.45 -49.42 24.18
C GLY A 769 3.68 -49.02 22.72
N LYS A 770 2.73 -48.39 22.02
CA LYS A 770 2.95 -47.83 20.68
C LYS A 770 3.09 -46.31 20.73
N SER A 771 4.17 -45.79 20.12
CA SER A 771 4.43 -44.35 20.00
C SER A 771 3.23 -43.63 19.38
N LYS A 772 2.77 -42.55 20.04
CA LYS A 772 1.56 -41.80 19.67
C LYS A 772 1.86 -41.06 18.35
N ALA A 773 1.09 -41.32 17.29
CA ALA A 773 1.35 -40.73 15.98
C ALA A 773 1.33 -39.19 16.01
N PRO A 774 2.22 -38.50 15.26
CA PRO A 774 2.35 -37.04 15.33
C PRO A 774 1.05 -36.33 14.92
N ILE A 775 0.59 -35.40 15.77
CA ILE A 775 -0.67 -34.69 15.59
C ILE A 775 -0.45 -33.42 14.75
N ALA A 776 -1.12 -33.35 13.60
CA ALA A 776 -1.05 -32.17 12.72
C ALA A 776 -1.55 -30.90 13.43
N THR A 777 -0.87 -29.78 13.18
CA THR A 777 -1.32 -28.46 13.65
C THR A 777 -2.39 -27.91 12.70
N ARG A 778 -3.62 -27.69 13.18
CA ARG A 778 -4.72 -27.26 12.30
C ARG A 778 -4.48 -25.87 11.73
N ALA A 779 -4.65 -25.69 10.41
CA ALA A 779 -4.34 -24.47 9.68
C ALA A 779 -5.60 -23.74 9.21
N TYR A 780 -5.71 -22.46 9.53
CA TYR A 780 -6.91 -21.65 9.32
C TYR A 780 -6.63 -20.33 8.59
N LYS A 781 -7.62 -19.85 7.82
CA LYS A 781 -7.65 -18.48 7.29
C LYS A 781 -8.79 -17.66 7.90
N TYR A 782 -8.45 -16.51 8.47
CA TYR A 782 -9.40 -15.49 8.87
C TYR A 782 -9.87 -14.71 7.65
N VAL A 783 -11.17 -14.69 7.44
CA VAL A 783 -11.86 -14.09 6.30
C VAL A 783 -12.92 -13.11 6.77
N VAL A 784 -13.14 -12.04 6.01
CA VAL A 784 -14.17 -11.04 6.31
C VAL A 784 -15.20 -10.97 5.22
N TRP A 785 -16.46 -10.81 5.60
CA TRP A 785 -17.59 -10.71 4.67
C TRP A 785 -18.53 -9.56 5.03
N GLY A 786 -19.25 -9.05 4.04
CA GLY A 786 -20.12 -7.87 4.15
C GLY A 786 -20.12 -7.05 2.86
N SER A 787 -20.87 -5.94 2.84
CA SER A 787 -20.94 -5.05 1.67
C SER A 787 -19.56 -4.53 1.27
N THR A 788 -19.42 -4.07 0.02
CA THR A 788 -18.13 -3.56 -0.46
C THR A 788 -17.67 -2.37 0.39
N LYS A 789 -18.57 -1.46 0.80
CA LYS A 789 -18.23 -0.33 1.68
C LYS A 789 -17.80 -0.78 3.09
N GLU A 790 -18.51 -1.72 3.72
CA GLU A 790 -18.14 -2.26 5.05
C GLU A 790 -16.76 -2.93 5.01
N CYS A 791 -16.54 -3.82 4.05
CA CYS A 791 -15.24 -4.45 3.82
C CYS A 791 -14.14 -3.43 3.52
N MET A 792 -14.39 -2.41 2.70
CA MET A 792 -13.40 -1.35 2.43
C MET A 792 -13.06 -0.54 3.69
N ALA A 793 -14.03 -0.29 4.57
CA ALA A 793 -13.77 0.37 5.86
C ALA A 793 -12.94 -0.52 6.80
N TYR A 794 -13.22 -1.82 6.87
CA TYR A 794 -12.39 -2.80 7.59
C TYR A 794 -10.95 -2.84 7.05
N LEU A 795 -10.80 -2.99 5.72
CA LEU A 795 -9.48 -3.08 5.08
C LEU A 795 -8.67 -1.79 5.25
N LEU A 796 -9.33 -0.62 5.22
CA LEU A 796 -8.67 0.66 5.51
C LEU A 796 -8.12 0.70 6.94
N ARG A 797 -8.93 0.33 7.95
CA ARG A 797 -8.48 0.27 9.35
C ARG A 797 -7.29 -0.66 9.49
N ARG A 798 -7.41 -1.91 9.02
CA ARG A 798 -6.32 -2.90 9.05
C ARG A 798 -5.06 -2.40 8.32
N ALA A 799 -5.17 -1.70 7.19
CA ALA A 799 -4.02 -1.18 6.44
C ALA A 799 -3.36 0.07 7.08
N GLN A 800 -4.12 0.86 7.83
CA GLN A 800 -3.61 1.99 8.62
C GLN A 800 -2.88 1.52 9.88
N GLU A 801 -3.52 0.60 10.63
CA GLU A 801 -2.97 -0.04 11.83
C GLU A 801 -1.70 -0.84 11.54
N ASN A 802 -1.73 -1.67 10.49
CA ASN A 802 -0.63 -2.57 10.13
C ASN A 802 0.35 -1.94 9.14
N LYS A 803 0.46 -0.62 9.06
CA LYS A 803 1.29 0.08 8.05
C LYS A 803 2.76 -0.39 8.04
N ASP A 804 3.31 -0.76 9.19
CA ASP A 804 4.67 -1.27 9.35
C ASP A 804 4.80 -2.80 9.20
N ALA A 805 3.68 -3.54 9.09
CA ALA A 805 3.67 -4.91 8.59
C ALA A 805 3.40 -4.93 7.07
N VAL A 806 2.62 -3.96 6.56
CA VAL A 806 2.41 -3.71 5.13
C VAL A 806 3.75 -3.40 4.44
N SER A 807 4.66 -2.65 5.07
CA SER A 807 6.01 -2.44 4.54
C SER A 807 6.88 -3.72 4.50
N ARG A 808 6.59 -4.70 5.36
CA ARG A 808 7.25 -6.03 5.41
C ARG A 808 6.74 -7.02 4.34
N THR A 809 5.69 -6.68 3.58
CA THR A 809 5.18 -7.51 2.46
C THR A 809 6.16 -7.74 1.31
N LYS A 810 7.36 -7.13 1.33
CA LYS A 810 8.44 -7.39 0.36
C LYS A 810 8.84 -8.86 0.30
N ALA A 811 9.05 -9.51 1.44
CA ALA A 811 9.47 -10.93 1.47
C ALA A 811 8.40 -11.84 0.84
N ALA A 812 7.13 -11.66 1.18
CA ALA A 812 6.01 -12.39 0.59
C ALA A 812 5.86 -12.11 -0.92
N ARG A 813 6.04 -10.85 -1.36
CA ARG A 813 6.06 -10.48 -2.78
C ARG A 813 7.18 -11.21 -3.52
N ASP A 814 8.38 -11.24 -2.95
CA ASP A 814 9.57 -11.81 -3.58
C ASP A 814 9.46 -13.35 -3.65
N ALA A 815 8.94 -14.00 -2.60
CA ALA A 815 8.61 -15.42 -2.63
C ALA A 815 7.56 -15.78 -3.70
N MET A 816 6.49 -14.98 -3.83
CA MET A 816 5.49 -15.14 -4.89
C MET A 816 6.07 -14.91 -6.29
N TRP A 817 7.07 -14.03 -6.42
CA TRP A 817 7.74 -13.71 -7.69
C TRP A 817 8.66 -14.84 -8.14
N GLU A 818 9.41 -15.45 -7.20
CA GLU A 818 10.20 -16.66 -7.51
C GLU A 818 9.31 -17.87 -7.83
N GLU A 819 8.17 -18.06 -7.15
CA GLU A 819 7.20 -19.10 -7.53
C GLU A 819 6.59 -18.85 -8.92
N LEU A 820 6.26 -17.60 -9.27
CA LEU A 820 5.80 -17.25 -10.62
C LEU A 820 6.88 -17.54 -11.68
N LYS A 821 8.13 -17.13 -11.44
CA LYS A 821 9.27 -17.47 -12.31
C LYS A 821 9.44 -18.97 -12.45
N ARG A 822 9.30 -19.75 -11.38
CA ARG A 822 9.41 -21.22 -11.39
C ARG A 822 8.34 -21.83 -12.30
N ARG A 823 7.09 -21.36 -12.21
CA ARG A 823 5.99 -21.79 -13.09
C ARG A 823 6.27 -21.44 -14.55
N ILE A 824 6.71 -20.20 -14.83
CA ILE A 824 7.09 -19.75 -16.18
C ILE A 824 8.22 -20.62 -16.75
N LYS A 825 9.31 -20.84 -16.02
CA LYS A 825 10.44 -21.69 -16.46
C LYS A 825 9.99 -23.12 -16.78
N GLY A 826 9.12 -23.69 -15.95
CA GLY A 826 8.54 -25.02 -16.19
C GLY A 826 7.65 -25.06 -17.44
N SER A 827 6.84 -24.02 -17.69
CA SER A 827 5.99 -23.92 -18.89
C SER A 827 6.77 -23.72 -20.20
N PHE A 828 7.99 -23.18 -20.14
CA PHE A 828 8.85 -22.96 -21.31
C PHE A 828 10.01 -23.96 -21.44
N GLY A 829 10.02 -25.06 -20.68
CA GLY A 829 11.04 -26.11 -20.80
C GLY A 829 12.45 -25.75 -20.31
N PHE A 830 12.62 -24.61 -19.61
CA PHE A 830 13.91 -24.16 -19.07
C PHE A 830 14.08 -24.50 -17.57
N GLY A 831 13.39 -25.52 -17.09
CA GLY A 831 13.58 -26.09 -15.75
C GLY A 831 14.37 -27.41 -15.82
N PRO A 832 15.04 -27.83 -14.73
CA PRO A 832 15.52 -29.21 -14.64
C PRO A 832 14.35 -30.19 -14.81
N ALA A 833 14.61 -31.34 -15.42
CA ALA A 833 13.61 -32.37 -15.62
C ALA A 833 12.99 -32.81 -14.28
N SER A 834 11.71 -33.17 -14.33
CA SER A 834 10.79 -33.39 -13.21
C SER A 834 11.20 -34.47 -12.23
#